data_AF-A0A318ZDJ1-F1
#
_entry.id   AF-A0A318ZDJ1-F1
#
_cell.length_a   1.000
_cell.length_b   1.000
_cell.length_c   1.000
_cell.angle_alpha   90.00
_cell.angle_beta   90.00
_cell.angle_gamma   90.00
#
_symmetry.space_group_name_H-M   'P 1'
#
loop_
_entity.id
_entity.type
_entity.pdbx_description
1 polymer ?
#
loop_
_entity_poly.entity_id
_entity_poly.type
_entity_poly.pdbx_seq_one_letter_code
_entity_poly.pdbx_strand_id
1 'polypeptide(L)'
;MALPDSLSHKPEDVDTRSIISMREVDPSPVEDEFPELERGDCPFPSQSRSQEEKRQKTNTTTFSGLGLRGHSWDSWLTAIQKYSTYPPSLFLALHFANTSILPLATRSVSASENYLLLTRPLYQSPSLEHIVLTVPVLLHIISGIALRKIRASRRARLYGAETRSQQYAVMFWPRMSLQARLGYSLIPLLGVHVLVNRITPVLVDGGSSGVGLGYVAHGIARSPIFLNIYYLVFVAAGVWHFVGGWASWMGWKVTTVRKQRDSQRGSLEGYLGYIESEQRVRKQKRLWWTVNTIAAMGASIWLAGALGVIGRAGQGHGWEASGWNDIYNRVPIFGAWYFQTSIPPLLSVFLSRSRVNATAPFRRYQSHQPYPILRAMDTSEHLIQYSGTDYRAVKEGGAYILNPPAQDAASKATRKDLKADDESQSVFYNPIQQFNRDLSVLAIRAYGEHLLASKKQKAEIRRQKKAENGGSKSKKRKREDETNQAEDQSEQAVEPTSAASADVPSEQTITPSFTILDALSATGLRALRYAKEIPFASYVVANDLSESAIRSMKTNIEYNKLEERIRPNLGDARVYMYSLLGSDTSQNPVPHYGKFDVIDLDPYGSASPFIDAAVQAVKDGGLLCVTCTDAGVWASHGYPEKAFALYGGVPVKGPHCHEGGLRLIIHALAMSAAKYGLAIEPLLSLSIDFYARVFVRVHRSPAQVKFVSGNMMTVFNCDEGCGAWSIQPLTQTKQKLDKKGKPFPHFGFAQGPTSDSRCEHCGSKMHVGGPMWSGPLHNPHFIQNILTMLPKLDQGVYQTVDRIEGMLTTALEEDLNLNTADGNTSLKLNDAQTVNVDTTAIVPRVDPALSDNFPFYFSLSAISKVLRTATISIDAMRGALRHLGYRATRTHAKPNTIRTDAPWDVIWEIMREWVRQKSPIKEGALKPGSPGAVIMSKGRDDVPKIDNNNQKVLEPLRRELQLVLKQEGNLTDIVSRLEAALERTGAHRAPGTKSGAPTQSNGQYDSETSTPSPGSLARVKSITRPHPSTLEVVFDEALGKEVSRKRLVRYQLNPRENWGPLSRASGSG
;
A
#
# COMPACT_ATOMS: atom_id res chain seq x y z
N MET A 1 -62.41 -69.41 -26.79
CA MET A 1 -63.74 -70.05 -26.79
C MET A 1 -64.75 -68.98 -26.39
N ALA A 2 -65.88 -68.87 -27.08
CA ALA A 2 -67.06 -68.05 -26.76
C ALA A 2 -66.92 -66.51 -26.58
N LEU A 3 -67.69 -65.78 -27.41
CA LEU A 3 -68.36 -64.49 -27.14
C LEU A 3 -69.67 -64.77 -26.33
N PRO A 4 -70.65 -63.86 -26.07
CA PRO A 4 -70.91 -62.49 -26.58
C PRO A 4 -71.12 -61.48 -25.41
N ASP A 5 -71.83 -60.35 -25.40
CA ASP A 5 -72.98 -59.75 -26.15
C ASP A 5 -72.96 -58.20 -25.97
N SER A 6 -73.76 -57.34 -26.64
CA SER A 6 -74.22 -57.25 -28.03
C SER A 6 -75.03 -55.94 -28.24
N LEU A 7 -75.82 -55.86 -29.32
CA LEU A 7 -76.84 -54.86 -29.65
C LEU A 7 -76.38 -53.42 -29.95
N SER A 8 -76.47 -53.10 -31.24
CA SER A 8 -76.62 -51.75 -31.76
C SER A 8 -78.04 -51.56 -32.29
N HIS A 9 -78.58 -50.34 -32.24
CA HIS A 9 -79.41 -49.77 -33.31
C HIS A 9 -79.72 -48.29 -33.03
N LYS A 10 -79.28 -47.41 -33.95
CA LYS A 10 -80.09 -46.46 -34.75
C LYS A 10 -81.01 -45.42 -34.06
N PRO A 11 -81.38 -44.32 -34.75
CA PRO A 11 -80.58 -43.48 -35.66
C PRO A 11 -81.01 -41.98 -35.53
N GLU A 12 -80.92 -41.02 -36.47
CA GLU A 12 -80.07 -40.70 -37.65
C GLU A 12 -79.55 -39.26 -37.42
N ASP A 13 -78.44 -38.83 -38.04
CA ASP A 13 -78.23 -37.38 -38.30
C ASP A 13 -77.31 -37.15 -39.52
N VAL A 14 -77.58 -36.10 -40.30
CA VAL A 14 -76.86 -35.77 -41.56
C VAL A 14 -76.79 -34.26 -41.77
N ASP A 15 -75.56 -33.72 -41.84
CA ASP A 15 -75.22 -32.77 -42.89
C ASP A 15 -73.72 -32.82 -43.23
N THR A 16 -73.36 -32.39 -44.44
CA THR A 16 -71.98 -32.38 -44.95
C THR A 16 -71.64 -31.05 -45.60
N ARG A 17 -70.64 -30.34 -45.07
CA ARG A 17 -69.96 -29.25 -45.77
C ARG A 17 -68.47 -29.19 -45.41
N SER A 18 -67.64 -29.31 -46.43
CA SER A 18 -66.17 -29.28 -46.36
C SER A 18 -65.62 -27.85 -46.39
N ILE A 19 -64.42 -27.66 -45.82
CA ILE A 19 -63.50 -26.49 -45.81
C ILE A 19 -62.60 -26.75 -44.57
N ILE A 20 -61.26 -26.87 -44.59
CA ILE A 20 -60.18 -26.41 -45.49
C ILE A 20 -59.21 -27.55 -45.86
N SER A 21 -58.55 -27.41 -47.01
CA SER A 21 -57.36 -28.14 -47.49
C SER A 21 -56.27 -28.47 -46.44
N MET A 22 -55.55 -29.58 -46.64
CA MET A 22 -54.21 -29.79 -46.09
C MET A 22 -53.26 -28.70 -46.59
N ARG A 23 -53.10 -27.65 -45.78
CA ARG A 23 -52.14 -26.59 -46.05
C ARG A 23 -50.80 -26.97 -45.42
N GLU A 24 -49.81 -27.30 -46.25
CA GLU A 24 -48.42 -27.44 -45.80
C GLU A 24 -47.98 -26.06 -45.28
N VAL A 25 -47.84 -25.95 -43.95
CA VAL A 25 -47.45 -24.69 -43.30
C VAL A 25 -45.94 -24.58 -43.38
N ASP A 26 -45.47 -23.77 -44.32
CA ASP A 26 -44.07 -23.32 -44.40
C ASP A 26 -43.57 -22.93 -43.00
N PRO A 27 -42.37 -23.36 -42.58
CA PRO A 27 -41.89 -23.14 -41.22
C PRO A 27 -41.59 -21.66 -40.98
N SER A 28 -42.61 -20.95 -40.48
CA SER A 28 -42.58 -19.51 -40.21
C SER A 28 -41.28 -19.11 -39.50
N PRO A 29 -40.51 -18.15 -40.06
CA PRO A 29 -39.27 -17.72 -39.45
C PRO A 29 -39.60 -17.01 -38.13
N VAL A 30 -39.23 -17.65 -37.01
CA VAL A 30 -39.26 -16.99 -35.69
C VAL A 30 -38.19 -15.90 -35.69
N GLU A 31 -38.59 -14.70 -36.08
CA GLU A 31 -37.75 -13.50 -36.02
C GLU A 31 -37.69 -12.99 -34.58
N ASP A 32 -36.68 -13.45 -33.82
CA ASP A 32 -36.26 -12.75 -32.60
C ASP A 32 -35.90 -11.28 -32.96
N GLU A 33 -36.45 -10.34 -32.19
CA GLU A 33 -36.80 -8.95 -32.55
C GLU A 33 -35.65 -7.94 -32.80
N PHE A 34 -36.04 -6.73 -33.23
CA PHE A 34 -35.23 -5.58 -33.64
C PHE A 34 -34.79 -4.66 -32.47
N PRO A 35 -33.84 -3.71 -32.69
CA PRO A 35 -33.33 -2.82 -31.63
C PRO A 35 -34.09 -1.48 -31.53
N GLU A 36 -34.19 -0.93 -30.32
CA GLU A 36 -34.72 0.42 -30.06
C GLU A 36 -33.65 1.51 -30.17
N LEU A 37 -34.03 2.68 -30.72
CA LEU A 37 -33.24 3.91 -30.74
C LEU A 37 -34.16 5.14 -30.60
N GLU A 38 -33.77 6.03 -29.69
CA GLU A 38 -34.15 7.45 -29.58
C GLU A 38 -35.61 7.83 -29.21
N ARG A 39 -35.87 9.15 -29.23
CA ARG A 39 -36.88 9.87 -28.42
C ARG A 39 -37.92 10.56 -29.31
N GLY A 40 -39.12 10.86 -28.78
CA GLY A 40 -40.03 11.82 -29.44
C GLY A 40 -41.41 11.94 -28.78
N ASP A 41 -41.79 13.17 -28.44
CA ASP A 41 -42.99 13.54 -27.69
C ASP A 41 -44.35 13.35 -28.43
N CYS A 42 -45.40 12.98 -27.67
CA CYS A 42 -46.81 13.43 -27.83
C CYS A 42 -47.63 13.04 -29.10
N PRO A 43 -48.98 13.25 -29.13
CA PRO A 43 -49.97 13.24 -28.03
C PRO A 43 -51.36 12.58 -28.33
N PHE A 44 -52.02 12.01 -27.30
CA PHE A 44 -53.49 11.78 -27.15
C PHE A 44 -54.26 10.90 -28.18
N PRO A 45 -55.54 10.50 -27.92
CA PRO A 45 -56.30 10.41 -26.66
C PRO A 45 -56.82 8.98 -26.34
N SER A 46 -57.52 8.87 -25.19
CA SER A 46 -58.13 7.66 -24.63
C SER A 46 -59.30 7.04 -25.41
N GLN A 47 -59.50 5.73 -25.26
CA GLN A 47 -60.85 5.15 -25.13
C GLN A 47 -60.91 4.12 -23.99
N SER A 48 -62.06 4.06 -23.31
CA SER A 48 -62.30 3.30 -22.09
C SER A 48 -63.24 2.11 -22.33
N ARG A 49 -62.97 0.95 -21.72
CA ARG A 49 -64.03 0.00 -21.38
C ARG A 49 -63.69 -0.85 -20.16
N SER A 50 -64.60 -0.84 -19.19
CA SER A 50 -64.57 -1.64 -17.95
C SER A 50 -65.56 -2.80 -18.05
N GLN A 51 -65.23 -3.95 -17.46
CA GLN A 51 -66.25 -4.86 -16.90
C GLN A 51 -65.67 -5.85 -15.87
N GLU A 52 -66.55 -6.46 -15.07
CA GLU A 52 -66.21 -7.04 -13.77
C GLU A 52 -65.61 -8.47 -13.73
N GLU A 53 -64.94 -8.70 -12.59
CA GLU A 53 -64.85 -9.93 -11.80
C GLU A 53 -65.20 -11.32 -12.42
N LYS A 54 -64.27 -12.26 -12.19
CA LYS A 54 -64.53 -13.31 -11.18
C LYS A 54 -63.25 -13.87 -10.55
N ARG A 55 -63.39 -14.34 -9.31
CA ARG A 55 -62.28 -14.64 -8.39
C ARG A 55 -62.28 -16.12 -8.01
N GLN A 56 -61.29 -16.88 -8.49
CA GLN A 56 -61.01 -18.24 -7.99
C GLN A 56 -59.64 -18.28 -7.33
N LYS A 57 -59.58 -18.75 -6.08
CA LYS A 57 -58.33 -18.88 -5.31
C LYS A 57 -57.69 -20.24 -5.59
N THR A 58 -56.42 -20.26 -5.96
CA THR A 58 -55.52 -21.39 -5.72
C THR A 58 -54.26 -20.88 -5.02
N ASN A 59 -53.88 -21.53 -3.92
CA ASN A 59 -52.81 -21.03 -3.06
C ASN A 59 -51.44 -21.42 -3.63
N THR A 60 -50.67 -20.42 -4.08
CA THR A 60 -49.21 -20.53 -4.19
C THR A 60 -48.58 -19.28 -3.57
N THR A 61 -47.54 -19.48 -2.77
CA THR A 61 -46.91 -18.43 -1.94
C THR A 61 -45.88 -17.63 -2.73
N THR A 62 -46.32 -16.53 -3.34
CA THR A 62 -45.43 -15.58 -4.05
C THR A 62 -44.90 -14.51 -3.10
N PHE A 63 -43.58 -14.48 -2.88
CA PHE A 63 -42.89 -13.33 -2.30
C PHE A 63 -42.94 -12.13 -3.27
N SER A 64 -43.72 -11.10 -2.94
CA SER A 64 -43.94 -9.92 -3.79
C SER A 64 -43.40 -8.63 -3.16
N GLY A 65 -42.09 -8.60 -2.91
CA GLY A 65 -41.37 -7.43 -2.35
C GLY A 65 -40.59 -6.57 -3.36
N LEU A 66 -40.48 -6.99 -4.62
CA LEU A 66 -39.89 -6.21 -5.73
C LEU A 66 -40.82 -6.27 -6.95
N GLY A 67 -40.88 -5.17 -7.72
CA GLY A 67 -41.83 -4.94 -8.81
C GLY A 67 -41.61 -5.75 -10.10
N LEU A 68 -41.31 -7.04 -10.01
CA LEU A 68 -41.04 -7.93 -11.15
C LEU A 68 -42.33 -8.54 -11.72
N ARG A 69 -43.12 -7.75 -12.44
CA ARG A 69 -44.32 -8.23 -13.14
C ARG A 69 -43.93 -8.90 -14.48
N GLY A 70 -44.30 -10.17 -14.67
CA GLY A 70 -44.49 -10.75 -16.02
C GLY A 70 -43.32 -11.45 -16.73
N HIS A 71 -42.09 -11.46 -16.22
CA HIS A 71 -41.01 -12.21 -16.89
C HIS A 71 -41.13 -13.73 -16.69
N SER A 72 -41.41 -14.45 -17.78
CA SER A 72 -41.44 -15.91 -17.82
C SER A 72 -40.03 -16.53 -17.67
N TRP A 73 -39.97 -17.79 -17.21
CA TRP A 73 -38.71 -18.48 -16.87
C TRP A 73 -37.70 -18.58 -18.02
N ASP A 74 -38.15 -18.60 -19.26
CA ASP A 74 -37.32 -18.56 -20.47
C ASP A 74 -36.69 -17.17 -20.72
N SER A 75 -37.40 -16.09 -20.39
CA SER A 75 -36.86 -14.72 -20.40
C SER A 75 -35.73 -14.60 -19.37
N TRP A 76 -35.97 -15.04 -18.13
CA TRP A 76 -34.95 -15.09 -17.06
C TRP A 76 -33.76 -15.96 -17.43
N LEU A 77 -33.97 -17.19 -17.92
CA LEU A 77 -32.87 -18.06 -18.34
C LEU A 77 -32.08 -17.50 -19.53
N THR A 78 -32.74 -16.81 -20.47
CA THR A 78 -32.07 -16.19 -21.63
C THR A 78 -31.26 -14.97 -21.20
N ALA A 79 -31.77 -14.17 -20.25
CA ALA A 79 -31.01 -13.10 -19.61
C ALA A 79 -29.78 -13.65 -18.88
N ILE A 80 -29.95 -14.68 -18.03
CA ILE A 80 -28.84 -15.35 -17.33
C ILE A 80 -27.81 -15.88 -18.34
N GLN A 81 -28.22 -16.53 -19.43
CA GLN A 81 -27.29 -17.02 -20.44
C GLN A 81 -26.53 -15.88 -21.15
N LYS A 82 -27.18 -14.74 -21.40
CA LYS A 82 -26.56 -13.56 -22.03
C LYS A 82 -25.58 -12.86 -21.07
N TYR A 83 -26.03 -12.47 -19.88
CA TYR A 83 -25.22 -11.68 -18.93
C TYR A 83 -24.08 -12.48 -18.27
N SER A 84 -24.19 -13.81 -18.16
CA SER A 84 -23.08 -14.66 -17.72
C SER A 84 -21.86 -14.66 -18.65
N THR A 85 -21.96 -14.12 -19.88
CA THR A 85 -20.83 -14.09 -20.83
C THR A 85 -19.80 -12.98 -20.56
N TYR A 86 -20.17 -11.89 -19.88
CA TYR A 86 -19.24 -10.75 -19.71
C TYR A 86 -18.02 -11.09 -18.83
N PRO A 87 -18.18 -11.71 -17.63
CA PRO A 87 -17.02 -11.98 -16.78
C PRO A 87 -16.00 -12.97 -17.38
N PRO A 88 -16.42 -14.10 -18.02
CA PRO A 88 -15.50 -14.96 -18.76
C PRO A 88 -14.89 -14.29 -20.00
N SER A 89 -15.60 -13.38 -20.68
CA SER A 89 -15.06 -12.61 -21.81
C SER A 89 -13.94 -11.66 -21.38
N LEU A 90 -14.11 -10.99 -20.23
CA LEU A 90 -13.09 -10.11 -19.65
C LEU A 90 -11.85 -10.90 -19.22
N PHE A 91 -12.05 -12.05 -18.57
CA PHE A 91 -10.93 -12.95 -18.24
C PHE A 91 -10.22 -13.46 -19.50
N LEU A 92 -10.94 -13.87 -20.55
CA LEU A 92 -10.33 -14.34 -21.79
C LEU A 92 -9.41 -13.28 -22.41
N ALA A 93 -9.80 -12.00 -22.39
CA ALA A 93 -8.97 -10.91 -22.88
C ALA A 93 -7.67 -10.76 -22.07
N LEU A 94 -7.74 -10.82 -20.73
CA LEU A 94 -6.55 -10.80 -19.86
C LEU A 94 -5.67 -12.04 -20.04
N HIS A 95 -6.29 -13.21 -20.16
CA HIS A 95 -5.60 -14.50 -20.34
C HIS A 95 -4.91 -14.57 -21.72
N PHE A 96 -5.53 -14.05 -22.77
CA PHE A 96 -4.93 -13.88 -24.10
C PHE A 96 -3.76 -12.89 -24.08
N ALA A 97 -3.89 -11.76 -23.38
CA ALA A 97 -2.77 -10.83 -23.22
C ALA A 97 -1.56 -11.50 -22.56
N ASN A 98 -1.78 -12.26 -21.47
CA ASN A 98 -0.70 -12.87 -20.68
C ASN A 98 -0.10 -14.16 -21.28
N THR A 99 -0.90 -14.99 -21.96
CA THR A 99 -0.44 -16.28 -22.51
C THR A 99 -0.09 -16.23 -24.00
N SER A 100 -0.36 -15.10 -24.67
CA SER A 100 -0.04 -14.89 -26.08
C SER A 100 0.68 -13.57 -26.34
N ILE A 101 0.03 -12.42 -26.12
CA ILE A 101 0.55 -11.13 -26.60
C ILE A 101 1.87 -10.77 -25.91
N LEU A 102 1.93 -10.85 -24.59
CA LEU A 102 3.12 -10.52 -23.80
C LEU A 102 4.30 -11.48 -24.06
N PRO A 103 4.11 -12.82 -24.11
CA PRO A 103 5.13 -13.76 -24.61
C PRO A 103 5.62 -13.44 -26.02
N LEU A 104 4.72 -13.10 -26.94
CA LEU A 104 5.07 -12.80 -28.33
C LEU A 104 5.84 -11.46 -28.47
N ALA A 105 5.52 -10.48 -27.63
CA ALA A 105 6.17 -9.17 -27.60
C ALA A 105 7.54 -9.19 -26.91
N THR A 106 7.64 -9.83 -25.74
CA THR A 106 8.91 -9.95 -24.99
C THR A 106 9.86 -11.00 -25.58
N ARG A 107 9.32 -11.98 -26.31
CA ARG A 107 10.02 -13.20 -26.79
C ARG A 107 10.68 -14.01 -25.67
N SER A 108 10.28 -13.80 -24.41
CA SER A 108 10.88 -14.44 -23.25
C SER A 108 9.83 -14.77 -22.18
N VAL A 109 9.85 -16.02 -21.72
CA VAL A 109 8.95 -16.50 -20.67
C VAL A 109 9.26 -15.82 -19.34
N SER A 110 10.54 -15.69 -18.96
CA SER A 110 10.93 -15.04 -17.69
C SER A 110 10.55 -13.56 -17.64
N ALA A 111 10.64 -12.85 -18.78
CA ALA A 111 10.15 -11.47 -18.88
C ALA A 111 8.62 -11.37 -18.80
N SER A 112 7.89 -12.38 -19.31
CA SER A 112 6.43 -12.39 -19.35
C SER A 112 5.79 -12.71 -17.98
N GLU A 113 6.42 -13.53 -17.14
CA GLU A 113 5.93 -13.84 -15.79
C GLU A 113 5.72 -12.58 -14.94
N ASN A 114 6.60 -11.59 -15.07
CA ASN A 114 6.48 -10.31 -14.36
C ASN A 114 5.17 -9.58 -14.67
N TYR A 115 4.64 -9.70 -15.90
CA TYR A 115 3.34 -9.13 -16.27
C TYR A 115 2.17 -10.00 -15.81
N LEU A 116 2.33 -11.33 -15.80
CA LEU A 116 1.34 -12.25 -15.24
C LEU A 116 1.08 -11.99 -13.75
N LEU A 117 2.08 -11.52 -13.01
CA LEU A 117 1.94 -11.08 -11.61
C LEU A 117 1.02 -9.85 -11.44
N LEU A 118 0.99 -8.89 -12.39
CA LEU A 118 0.15 -7.69 -12.28
C LEU A 118 -1.35 -8.02 -12.32
N THR A 119 -1.74 -8.98 -13.14
CA THR A 119 -3.14 -9.39 -13.30
C THR A 119 -3.56 -10.50 -12.33
N ARG A 120 -2.60 -11.16 -11.69
CA ARG A 120 -2.81 -12.28 -10.74
C ARG A 120 -3.90 -12.01 -9.68
N PRO A 121 -4.01 -10.82 -9.07
CA PRO A 121 -5.05 -10.53 -8.07
C PRO A 121 -6.48 -10.60 -8.62
N LEU A 122 -6.68 -10.38 -9.92
CA LEU A 122 -8.01 -10.31 -10.55
C LEU A 122 -8.64 -11.69 -10.82
N TYR A 123 -7.82 -12.75 -10.92
CA TYR A 123 -8.31 -14.09 -11.31
C TYR A 123 -7.69 -15.28 -10.55
N GLN A 124 -6.80 -15.06 -9.56
CA GLN A 124 -6.33 -16.13 -8.65
C GLN A 124 -6.64 -15.86 -7.17
N SER A 125 -7.38 -14.80 -6.84
CA SER A 125 -7.81 -14.51 -5.47
C SER A 125 -8.99 -15.42 -5.06
N PRO A 126 -8.93 -16.13 -3.89
CA PRO A 126 -9.82 -17.27 -3.60
C PRO A 126 -11.32 -17.01 -3.70
N SER A 127 -11.79 -15.82 -3.34
CA SER A 127 -13.22 -15.47 -3.38
C SER A 127 -13.65 -14.89 -4.74
N LEU A 128 -12.79 -14.10 -5.38
CA LEU A 128 -13.15 -13.36 -6.60
C LEU A 128 -13.17 -14.27 -7.84
N GLU A 129 -12.26 -15.24 -7.92
CA GLU A 129 -12.21 -16.20 -9.03
C GLU A 129 -13.52 -16.97 -9.19
N HIS A 130 -14.13 -17.43 -8.10
CA HIS A 130 -15.40 -18.14 -8.15
C HIS A 130 -16.56 -17.23 -8.61
N ILE A 131 -16.53 -15.95 -8.26
CA ILE A 131 -17.53 -14.95 -8.66
C ILE A 131 -17.36 -14.53 -10.14
N VAL A 132 -16.12 -14.41 -10.61
CA VAL A 132 -15.78 -13.92 -11.97
C VAL A 132 -15.73 -15.05 -13.01
N LEU A 133 -15.44 -16.30 -12.61
CA LEU A 133 -15.28 -17.43 -13.52
C LEU A 133 -16.19 -18.60 -13.21
N THR A 134 -16.06 -19.23 -12.03
CA THR A 134 -16.73 -20.51 -11.77
C THR A 134 -18.25 -20.39 -11.86
N VAL A 135 -18.84 -19.41 -11.17
CA VAL A 135 -20.29 -19.19 -11.16
C VAL A 135 -20.81 -18.72 -12.53
N PRO A 136 -20.24 -17.72 -13.22
CA PRO A 136 -20.69 -17.32 -14.55
C PRO A 136 -20.60 -18.44 -15.60
N VAL A 137 -19.51 -19.23 -15.64
CA VAL A 137 -19.37 -20.34 -16.59
C VAL A 137 -20.41 -21.44 -16.32
N LEU A 138 -20.62 -21.82 -15.05
CA LEU A 138 -21.66 -22.78 -14.69
C LEU A 138 -23.07 -22.27 -15.03
N LEU A 139 -23.39 -21.01 -14.73
CA LEU A 139 -24.66 -20.39 -15.08
C LEU A 139 -24.89 -20.37 -16.60
N HIS A 140 -23.87 -20.07 -17.40
CA HIS A 140 -23.97 -20.09 -18.86
C HIS A 140 -24.28 -21.50 -19.41
N ILE A 141 -23.58 -22.52 -18.91
CA ILE A 141 -23.77 -23.92 -19.33
C ILE A 141 -25.16 -24.42 -18.89
N ILE A 142 -25.53 -24.22 -17.63
CA ILE A 142 -26.80 -24.71 -17.06
C ILE A 142 -27.99 -24.03 -17.73
N SER A 143 -27.97 -22.70 -17.89
CA SER A 143 -29.05 -21.97 -18.58
C SER A 143 -29.16 -22.38 -20.06
N GLY A 144 -28.04 -22.56 -20.76
CA GLY A 144 -28.04 -23.04 -22.15
C GLY A 144 -28.61 -24.45 -22.33
N ILE A 145 -28.35 -25.36 -21.39
CA ILE A 145 -28.94 -26.71 -21.38
C ILE A 145 -30.44 -26.64 -21.02
N ALA A 146 -30.81 -25.87 -20.00
CA ALA A 146 -32.20 -25.69 -19.58
C ALA A 146 -33.07 -25.09 -20.71
N LEU A 147 -32.61 -24.03 -21.35
CA LEU A 147 -33.27 -23.41 -22.51
C LEU A 147 -33.41 -24.40 -23.67
N ARG A 148 -32.39 -25.24 -23.94
CA ARG A 148 -32.48 -26.27 -24.98
C ARG A 148 -33.57 -27.30 -24.65
N LYS A 149 -33.66 -27.75 -23.39
CA LYS A 149 -34.68 -28.70 -22.91
C LYS A 149 -36.10 -28.10 -22.95
N ILE A 150 -36.26 -26.84 -22.53
CA ILE A 150 -37.53 -26.10 -22.59
C ILE A 150 -37.99 -25.90 -24.04
N ARG A 151 -37.10 -25.41 -24.92
CA ARG A 151 -37.37 -25.20 -26.35
C ARG A 151 -37.54 -26.52 -27.12
N ALA A 152 -37.08 -27.66 -26.59
CA ALA A 152 -37.40 -28.99 -27.11
C ALA A 152 -38.81 -29.43 -26.66
N SER A 153 -39.12 -29.37 -25.37
CA SER A 153 -40.45 -29.74 -24.82
C SER A 153 -41.58 -28.91 -25.44
N ARG A 154 -41.40 -27.60 -25.66
CA ARG A 154 -42.41 -26.78 -26.35
C ARG A 154 -42.65 -27.21 -27.80
N ARG A 155 -41.60 -27.58 -28.54
CA ARG A 155 -41.75 -28.11 -29.92
C ARG A 155 -42.44 -29.47 -29.94
N ALA A 156 -42.12 -30.37 -29.01
CA ALA A 156 -42.84 -31.64 -28.90
C ALA A 156 -44.35 -31.43 -28.68
N ARG A 157 -44.75 -30.47 -27.84
CA ARG A 157 -46.17 -30.08 -27.66
C ARG A 157 -46.79 -29.46 -28.91
N LEU A 158 -46.06 -28.58 -29.62
CA LEU A 158 -46.51 -27.99 -30.89
C LEU A 158 -46.72 -29.05 -32.00
N TYR A 159 -46.04 -30.19 -31.92
CA TYR A 159 -46.25 -31.36 -32.79
C TYR A 159 -47.14 -32.45 -32.14
N GLY A 160 -48.00 -32.10 -31.18
CA GLY A 160 -49.03 -32.99 -30.63
C GLY A 160 -48.53 -34.13 -29.71
N ALA A 161 -47.28 -34.10 -29.24
CA ALA A 161 -46.77 -35.13 -28.34
C ALA A 161 -47.21 -34.86 -26.89
N GLU A 162 -48.38 -35.41 -26.50
CA GLU A 162 -48.96 -35.19 -25.17
C GLU A 162 -48.37 -36.11 -24.09
N THR A 163 -48.19 -37.39 -24.37
CA THR A 163 -47.66 -38.36 -23.38
C THR A 163 -46.14 -38.27 -23.25
N ARG A 164 -45.59 -38.65 -22.08
CA ARG A 164 -44.13 -38.68 -21.85
C ARG A 164 -43.38 -39.59 -22.83
N SER A 165 -43.96 -40.72 -23.23
CA SER A 165 -43.35 -41.65 -24.20
C SER A 165 -43.30 -41.05 -25.61
N GLN A 166 -44.41 -40.46 -26.09
CA GLN A 166 -44.42 -39.69 -27.34
C GLN A 166 -43.44 -38.52 -27.30
N GLN A 167 -43.34 -37.80 -26.17
CA GLN A 167 -42.39 -36.69 -26.00
C GLN A 167 -40.94 -37.16 -26.09
N TYR A 168 -40.59 -38.36 -25.61
CA TYR A 168 -39.26 -38.95 -25.82
C TYR A 168 -39.03 -39.39 -27.26
N ALA A 169 -40.02 -40.00 -27.93
CA ALA A 169 -39.92 -40.38 -29.34
C ALA A 169 -39.75 -39.15 -30.27
N VAL A 170 -40.45 -38.06 -29.96
CA VAL A 170 -40.33 -36.77 -30.66
C VAL A 170 -39.13 -35.94 -30.14
N MET A 171 -38.37 -36.41 -29.14
CA MET A 171 -37.15 -35.75 -28.66
C MET A 171 -35.93 -35.97 -29.57
N PHE A 172 -36.15 -35.97 -30.89
CA PHE A 172 -35.08 -35.86 -31.87
C PHE A 172 -34.25 -34.61 -31.57
N TRP A 173 -32.99 -34.78 -31.14
CA TRP A 173 -32.13 -33.67 -30.77
C TRP A 173 -32.01 -32.71 -31.96
N PRO A 174 -32.46 -31.44 -31.83
CA PRO A 174 -32.44 -30.52 -32.95
C PRO A 174 -30.99 -30.31 -33.41
N ARG A 175 -30.74 -30.45 -34.73
CA ARG A 175 -29.41 -30.35 -35.33
C ARG A 175 -28.65 -29.16 -34.73
N MET A 176 -27.63 -29.46 -33.91
CA MET A 176 -26.99 -28.44 -33.09
C MET A 176 -26.30 -27.39 -33.96
N SER A 177 -26.46 -26.11 -33.60
CA SER A 177 -25.65 -25.04 -34.20
C SER A 177 -24.16 -25.30 -33.97
N LEU A 178 -23.32 -24.85 -34.90
CA LEU A 178 -21.86 -24.99 -34.79
C LEU A 178 -21.34 -24.41 -33.46
N GLN A 179 -21.88 -23.25 -33.07
CA GLN A 179 -21.64 -22.59 -31.78
C GLN A 179 -21.91 -23.49 -30.57
N ALA A 180 -22.99 -24.27 -30.59
CA ALA A 180 -23.32 -25.21 -29.52
C ALA A 180 -22.40 -26.44 -29.53
N ARG A 181 -22.06 -26.97 -30.71
CA ARG A 181 -21.10 -28.08 -30.84
C ARG A 181 -19.72 -27.70 -30.27
N LEU A 182 -19.23 -26.51 -30.64
CA LEU A 182 -17.99 -25.93 -30.11
C LEU A 182 -18.04 -25.80 -28.59
N GLY A 183 -19.14 -25.26 -28.04
CA GLY A 183 -19.33 -25.16 -26.58
C GLY A 183 -19.29 -26.51 -25.87
N TYR A 184 -19.99 -27.53 -26.38
CA TYR A 184 -19.95 -28.88 -25.80
C TYR A 184 -18.57 -29.55 -25.92
N SER A 185 -17.80 -29.31 -27.00
CA SER A 185 -16.41 -29.77 -27.09
C SER A 185 -15.44 -29.01 -26.17
N LEU A 186 -15.75 -27.76 -25.83
CA LEU A 186 -14.91 -26.93 -24.97
C LEU A 186 -15.01 -27.34 -23.48
N ILE A 187 -16.16 -27.84 -23.03
CA ILE A 187 -16.38 -28.27 -21.63
C ILE A 187 -15.32 -29.27 -21.13
N PRO A 188 -15.08 -30.44 -21.77
CA PRO A 188 -14.07 -31.38 -21.28
C PRO A 188 -12.63 -30.83 -21.40
N LEU A 189 -12.33 -30.04 -22.44
CA LEU A 189 -11.01 -29.46 -22.63
C LEU A 189 -10.69 -28.41 -21.54
N LEU A 190 -11.66 -27.56 -21.20
CA LEU A 190 -11.59 -26.61 -20.09
C LEU A 190 -11.53 -27.33 -18.74
N GLY A 191 -12.26 -28.43 -18.57
CA GLY A 191 -12.19 -29.28 -17.37
C GLY A 191 -10.77 -29.82 -17.13
N VAL A 192 -10.11 -30.34 -18.17
CA VAL A 192 -8.70 -30.76 -18.10
C VAL A 192 -7.77 -29.58 -17.84
N HIS A 193 -8.03 -28.41 -18.45
CA HIS A 193 -7.22 -27.20 -18.23
C HIS A 193 -7.24 -26.78 -16.75
N VAL A 194 -8.42 -26.73 -16.15
CA VAL A 194 -8.64 -26.37 -14.73
C VAL A 194 -8.12 -27.46 -13.79
N LEU A 195 -8.24 -28.74 -14.15
CA LEU A 195 -7.69 -29.85 -13.37
C LEU A 195 -6.16 -29.74 -13.23
N VAL A 196 -5.46 -29.54 -14.35
CA VAL A 196 -3.99 -29.45 -14.39
C VAL A 196 -3.47 -28.13 -13.81
N ASN A 197 -4.05 -26.99 -14.19
CA ASN A 197 -3.48 -25.67 -13.86
C ASN A 197 -4.08 -25.01 -12.60
N ARG A 198 -5.12 -25.60 -11.98
CA ARG A 198 -5.74 -25.07 -10.75
C ARG A 198 -5.92 -26.13 -9.66
N ILE A 199 -6.69 -27.18 -9.94
CA ILE A 199 -7.11 -28.15 -8.91
C ILE A 199 -5.92 -28.95 -8.37
N THR A 200 -5.14 -29.59 -9.25
CA THR A 200 -3.99 -30.41 -8.81
C THR A 200 -2.96 -29.58 -8.02
N PRO A 201 -2.53 -28.38 -8.49
CA PRO A 201 -1.68 -27.48 -7.69
C PRO A 201 -2.25 -27.14 -6.29
N VAL A 202 -3.56 -26.89 -6.16
CA VAL A 202 -4.18 -26.64 -4.83
C VAL A 202 -4.12 -27.89 -3.94
N LEU A 203 -4.25 -29.09 -4.50
CA LEU A 203 -4.18 -30.36 -3.76
C LEU A 203 -2.75 -30.81 -3.39
N VAL A 204 -1.71 -30.21 -3.98
CA VAL A 204 -0.31 -30.57 -3.73
C VAL A 204 0.40 -29.47 -2.92
N ASP A 205 0.31 -28.23 -3.35
CA ASP A 205 1.06 -27.09 -2.77
C ASP A 205 0.20 -26.25 -1.81
N GLY A 206 -1.09 -26.59 -1.63
CA GLY A 206 -2.07 -25.76 -0.93
C GLY A 206 -2.54 -24.53 -1.71
N GLY A 207 -2.01 -24.27 -2.91
CA GLY A 207 -2.38 -23.13 -3.76
C GLY A 207 -1.70 -23.14 -5.12
N SER A 208 -2.31 -22.48 -6.13
CA SER A 208 -1.71 -22.36 -7.48
C SER A 208 -0.74 -21.18 -7.63
N SER A 209 -0.10 -20.74 -6.56
CA SER A 209 0.92 -19.68 -6.58
C SER A 209 2.18 -20.07 -7.36
N GLY A 210 2.51 -21.37 -7.42
CA GLY A 210 3.57 -21.92 -8.26
C GLY A 210 3.24 -22.04 -9.76
N VAL A 211 1.98 -21.82 -10.17
CA VAL A 211 1.53 -21.96 -11.56
C VAL A 211 1.76 -20.66 -12.33
N GLY A 212 2.78 -20.66 -13.20
CA GLY A 212 3.10 -19.60 -14.14
C GLY A 212 3.27 -20.12 -15.57
N LEU A 213 3.76 -19.26 -16.46
CA LEU A 213 4.14 -19.63 -17.83
C LEU A 213 5.28 -20.67 -17.85
N GLY A 214 6.20 -20.63 -16.87
CA GLY A 214 7.28 -21.60 -16.71
C GLY A 214 6.80 -23.03 -16.43
N TYR A 215 5.76 -23.18 -15.62
CA TYR A 215 5.09 -24.47 -15.36
C TYR A 215 4.52 -25.06 -16.66
N VAL A 216 3.81 -24.24 -17.44
CA VAL A 216 3.23 -24.65 -18.73
C VAL A 216 4.32 -25.00 -19.76
N ALA A 217 5.41 -24.24 -19.81
CA ALA A 217 6.57 -24.54 -20.64
C ALA A 217 7.21 -25.89 -20.27
N HIS A 218 7.46 -26.13 -18.97
CA HIS A 218 8.02 -27.39 -18.48
C HIS A 218 7.12 -28.58 -18.83
N GLY A 219 5.80 -28.44 -18.67
CA GLY A 219 4.83 -29.45 -19.13
C GLY A 219 4.96 -29.75 -20.63
N ILE A 220 4.90 -28.72 -21.49
CA ILE A 220 5.01 -28.89 -22.95
C ILE A 220 6.35 -29.54 -23.34
N ALA A 221 7.44 -29.17 -22.66
CA ALA A 221 8.77 -29.74 -22.89
C ALA A 221 8.95 -31.16 -22.32
N ARG A 222 7.98 -31.67 -21.53
CA ARG A 222 7.94 -33.05 -21.01
C ARG A 222 7.08 -33.97 -21.87
N SER A 223 5.93 -33.50 -22.38
CA SER A 223 5.01 -34.29 -23.22
C SER A 223 4.62 -33.58 -24.55
N PRO A 224 5.60 -33.23 -25.41
CA PRO A 224 5.41 -32.27 -26.49
C PRO A 224 4.36 -32.68 -27.53
N ILE A 225 4.21 -33.96 -27.86
CA ILE A 225 3.19 -34.39 -28.83
C ILE A 225 1.79 -34.19 -28.24
N PHE A 226 1.56 -34.68 -27.02
CA PHE A 226 0.25 -34.63 -26.36
C PHE A 226 -0.19 -33.20 -26.07
N LEU A 227 0.67 -32.39 -25.45
CA LEU A 227 0.29 -31.03 -25.05
C LEU A 227 0.19 -30.06 -26.23
N ASN A 228 1.02 -30.16 -27.27
CA ASN A 228 0.85 -29.29 -28.45
C ASN A 228 -0.47 -29.60 -29.18
N ILE A 229 -0.86 -30.87 -29.31
CA ILE A 229 -2.16 -31.26 -29.89
C ILE A 229 -3.31 -30.77 -29.00
N TYR A 230 -3.22 -31.00 -27.68
CA TYR A 230 -4.25 -30.56 -26.72
C TYR A 230 -4.45 -29.03 -26.77
N TYR A 231 -3.39 -28.23 -26.66
CA TYR A 231 -3.48 -26.77 -26.69
C TYR A 231 -3.93 -26.24 -28.06
N LEU A 232 -3.51 -26.86 -29.17
CA LEU A 232 -4.00 -26.51 -30.51
C LEU A 232 -5.52 -26.72 -30.63
N VAL A 233 -6.04 -27.86 -30.17
CA VAL A 233 -7.49 -28.16 -30.21
C VAL A 233 -8.26 -27.28 -29.22
N PHE A 234 -7.73 -27.05 -28.01
CA PHE A 234 -8.36 -26.21 -26.99
C PHE A 234 -8.46 -24.74 -27.40
N VAL A 235 -7.38 -24.15 -27.92
CA VAL A 235 -7.36 -22.76 -28.41
C VAL A 235 -8.26 -22.62 -29.64
N ALA A 236 -8.25 -23.56 -30.59
CA ALA A 236 -9.14 -23.51 -31.74
C ALA A 236 -10.63 -23.60 -31.33
N ALA A 237 -11.01 -24.57 -30.49
CA ALA A 237 -12.37 -24.70 -30.00
C ALA A 237 -12.81 -23.47 -29.18
N GLY A 238 -11.93 -22.93 -28.34
CA GLY A 238 -12.17 -21.75 -27.51
C GLY A 238 -12.37 -20.48 -28.33
N VAL A 239 -11.41 -20.12 -29.20
CA VAL A 239 -11.47 -18.87 -29.98
C VAL A 239 -12.69 -18.86 -30.92
N TRP A 240 -12.97 -19.94 -31.63
CA TRP A 240 -14.17 -19.99 -32.48
C TRP A 240 -15.47 -19.93 -31.66
N HIS A 241 -15.52 -20.49 -30.44
CA HIS A 241 -16.68 -20.36 -29.57
C HIS A 241 -16.88 -18.92 -29.06
N PHE A 242 -15.83 -18.25 -28.59
CA PHE A 242 -15.96 -16.87 -28.09
C PHE A 242 -16.22 -15.87 -29.21
N VAL A 243 -15.51 -15.94 -30.34
CA VAL A 243 -15.71 -15.04 -31.50
C VAL A 243 -17.08 -15.27 -32.15
N GLY A 244 -17.53 -16.53 -32.27
CA GLY A 244 -18.90 -16.86 -32.70
C GLY A 244 -19.97 -16.38 -31.70
N GLY A 245 -19.65 -16.38 -30.41
CA GLY A 245 -20.51 -15.86 -29.34
C GLY A 245 -20.67 -14.34 -29.42
N TRP A 246 -19.56 -13.59 -29.52
CA TRP A 246 -19.59 -12.13 -29.70
C TRP A 246 -20.27 -11.71 -31.01
N ALA A 247 -20.03 -12.43 -32.12
CA ALA A 247 -20.76 -12.20 -33.36
C ALA A 247 -22.29 -12.35 -33.16
N SER A 248 -22.72 -13.42 -32.50
CA SER A 248 -24.14 -13.63 -32.18
C SER A 248 -24.70 -12.60 -31.19
N TRP A 249 -23.87 -12.03 -30.30
CA TRP A 249 -24.26 -10.97 -29.36
C TRP A 249 -24.40 -9.60 -30.06
N MET A 250 -23.56 -9.31 -31.06
CA MET A 250 -23.66 -8.14 -31.96
C MET A 250 -24.76 -8.27 -33.03
N GLY A 251 -25.67 -9.25 -32.90
CA GLY A 251 -26.76 -9.49 -33.85
C GLY A 251 -26.32 -10.08 -35.20
N TRP A 252 -25.04 -10.44 -35.38
CA TRP A 252 -24.56 -11.05 -36.61
C TRP A 252 -25.01 -12.52 -36.63
N LYS A 253 -26.16 -12.79 -37.27
CA LYS A 253 -26.72 -14.13 -37.45
C LYS A 253 -25.82 -14.95 -38.41
N VAL A 254 -24.70 -15.48 -37.90
CA VAL A 254 -23.75 -16.37 -38.61
C VAL A 254 -24.35 -17.78 -38.76
N THR A 255 -25.50 -17.87 -39.40
CA THR A 255 -26.03 -19.15 -39.88
C THR A 255 -25.21 -19.59 -41.09
N THR A 256 -24.80 -20.86 -41.13
CA THR A 256 -24.19 -21.44 -42.33
C THR A 256 -25.25 -21.46 -43.43
N VAL A 257 -25.09 -20.63 -44.46
CA VAL A 257 -25.95 -20.64 -45.66
C VAL A 257 -25.92 -22.05 -46.24
N ARG A 258 -26.98 -22.82 -46.00
CA ARG A 258 -27.06 -24.22 -46.38
C ARG A 258 -27.20 -24.27 -47.89
N LYS A 259 -26.13 -24.66 -48.60
CA LYS A 259 -26.23 -24.99 -50.02
C LYS A 259 -27.18 -26.18 -50.15
N GLN A 260 -28.42 -25.91 -50.54
CA GLN A 260 -29.37 -26.96 -50.91
C GLN A 260 -28.74 -27.73 -52.07
N ARG A 261 -28.67 -29.05 -51.93
CA ARG A 261 -28.14 -29.95 -52.95
C ARG A 261 -29.30 -30.32 -53.86
N ASP A 262 -29.03 -30.43 -55.15
CA ASP A 262 -30.03 -30.40 -56.20
C ASP A 262 -31.11 -31.49 -56.06
N SER A 263 -32.36 -31.05 -56.03
CA SER A 263 -33.56 -31.85 -56.31
C SER A 263 -34.44 -31.03 -57.27
N GLN A 264 -35.27 -31.70 -58.08
CA GLN A 264 -35.83 -31.10 -59.30
C GLN A 264 -36.66 -29.82 -59.07
N ARG A 265 -36.50 -28.86 -59.99
CA ARG A 265 -37.31 -27.63 -60.06
C ARG A 265 -38.71 -27.94 -60.59
N GLY A 266 -39.73 -27.41 -59.93
CA GLY A 266 -41.05 -27.20 -60.55
C GLY A 266 -41.00 -26.00 -61.51
N SER A 267 -41.82 -26.02 -62.56
CA SER A 267 -41.77 -25.05 -63.68
C SER A 267 -42.40 -23.67 -63.39
N LEU A 268 -42.76 -23.36 -62.15
CA LEU A 268 -43.58 -22.18 -61.82
C LEU A 268 -42.87 -21.09 -60.97
N GLU A 269 -41.58 -21.25 -60.68
CA GLU A 269 -40.82 -20.32 -59.81
C GLU A 269 -40.25 -19.09 -60.56
N GLY A 270 -40.65 -18.88 -61.82
CA GLY A 270 -39.98 -17.97 -62.76
C GLY A 270 -40.41 -16.49 -62.77
N TYR A 271 -41.45 -16.09 -62.01
CA TYR A 271 -42.11 -14.78 -62.21
C TYR A 271 -42.07 -13.81 -61.01
N LEU A 272 -41.52 -14.21 -59.85
CA LEU A 272 -41.40 -13.34 -58.66
C LEU A 272 -39.94 -13.27 -58.17
N GLY A 273 -39.10 -12.62 -58.98
CA GLY A 273 -37.67 -12.46 -58.71
C GLY A 273 -37.37 -11.53 -57.53
N TYR A 274 -37.28 -12.09 -56.31
CA TYR A 274 -37.02 -11.33 -55.09
C TYR A 274 -35.55 -10.89 -54.95
N ILE A 275 -35.19 -9.75 -55.55
CA ILE A 275 -33.82 -9.20 -55.65
C ILE A 275 -33.12 -9.05 -54.28
N GLU A 276 -33.88 -8.84 -53.18
CA GLU A 276 -33.32 -8.74 -51.83
C GLU A 276 -32.58 -10.01 -51.35
N SER A 277 -32.95 -11.18 -51.88
CA SER A 277 -32.37 -12.47 -51.47
C SER A 277 -30.85 -12.54 -51.71
N GLU A 278 -30.41 -12.13 -52.90
CA GLU A 278 -29.01 -12.08 -53.30
C GLU A 278 -28.19 -11.14 -52.41
N GLN A 279 -28.70 -9.94 -52.11
CA GLN A 279 -28.00 -8.98 -51.27
C GLN A 279 -27.88 -9.47 -49.82
N ARG A 280 -28.95 -10.03 -49.24
CA ARG A 280 -28.93 -10.64 -47.90
C ARG A 280 -27.94 -11.81 -47.84
N VAL A 281 -27.94 -12.70 -48.83
CA VAL A 281 -27.00 -13.84 -48.91
C VAL A 281 -25.55 -13.37 -49.12
N ARG A 282 -25.29 -12.35 -49.94
CA ARG A 282 -23.94 -11.75 -50.11
C ARG A 282 -23.46 -11.11 -48.80
N LYS A 283 -24.32 -10.40 -48.05
CA LYS A 283 -24.02 -9.81 -46.73
C LYS A 283 -23.72 -10.90 -45.68
N GLN A 284 -24.54 -11.96 -45.62
CA GLN A 284 -24.31 -13.11 -44.73
C GLN A 284 -23.00 -13.84 -45.05
N LYS A 285 -22.70 -14.09 -46.34
CA LYS A 285 -21.42 -14.69 -46.76
C LYS A 285 -20.22 -13.83 -46.35
N ARG A 286 -20.29 -12.50 -46.54
CA ARG A 286 -19.24 -11.57 -46.07
C ARG A 286 -19.04 -11.66 -44.56
N LEU A 287 -20.10 -11.54 -43.76
CA LEU A 287 -20.03 -11.65 -42.30
C LEU A 287 -19.50 -13.02 -41.83
N TRP A 288 -19.90 -14.11 -42.48
CA TRP A 288 -19.39 -15.45 -42.20
C TRP A 288 -17.88 -15.55 -42.46
N TRP A 289 -17.38 -15.00 -43.57
CA TRP A 289 -15.94 -14.92 -43.83
C TRP A 289 -15.24 -14.04 -42.79
N THR A 290 -15.72 -12.82 -42.52
CA THR A 290 -15.14 -11.91 -41.52
C THR A 290 -15.01 -12.56 -40.14
N VAL A 291 -16.04 -13.23 -39.65
CA VAL A 291 -16.04 -13.90 -38.34
C VAL A 291 -15.04 -15.07 -38.30
N ASN A 292 -14.94 -15.86 -39.37
CA ASN A 292 -13.94 -16.94 -39.45
C ASN A 292 -12.51 -16.40 -39.62
N THR A 293 -12.30 -15.30 -40.34
CA THR A 293 -11.00 -14.62 -40.46
C THR A 293 -10.54 -14.08 -39.10
N ILE A 294 -11.43 -13.42 -38.34
CA ILE A 294 -11.13 -12.93 -36.99
C ILE A 294 -10.80 -14.09 -36.04
N ALA A 295 -11.58 -15.18 -36.08
CA ALA A 295 -11.32 -16.37 -35.26
C ALA A 295 -9.98 -17.05 -35.63
N ALA A 296 -9.68 -17.18 -36.92
CA ALA A 296 -8.41 -17.73 -37.39
C ALA A 296 -7.22 -16.85 -36.98
N MET A 297 -7.29 -15.52 -37.18
CA MET A 297 -6.25 -14.59 -36.73
C MET A 297 -6.03 -14.65 -35.22
N GLY A 298 -7.11 -14.64 -34.43
CA GLY A 298 -7.02 -14.76 -32.97
C GLY A 298 -6.36 -16.06 -32.52
N ALA A 299 -6.74 -17.19 -33.10
CA ALA A 299 -6.13 -18.49 -32.80
C ALA A 299 -4.66 -18.58 -33.25
N SER A 300 -4.32 -18.05 -34.43
CA SER A 300 -2.93 -18.00 -34.92
C SER A 300 -2.03 -17.14 -34.03
N ILE A 301 -2.50 -15.97 -33.60
CA ILE A 301 -1.75 -15.10 -32.66
C ILE A 301 -1.62 -15.81 -31.30
N TRP A 302 -2.68 -16.48 -30.83
CA TRP A 302 -2.62 -17.22 -29.56
C TRP A 302 -1.56 -18.33 -29.60
N LEU A 303 -1.61 -19.19 -30.62
CA LEU A 303 -0.66 -20.29 -30.78
C LEU A 303 0.77 -19.80 -31.06
N ALA A 304 0.97 -18.64 -31.69
CA ALA A 304 2.28 -18.04 -31.89
C ALA A 304 2.97 -17.66 -30.56
N GLY A 305 2.22 -17.13 -29.58
CA GLY A 305 2.77 -16.91 -28.23
C GLY A 305 2.85 -18.20 -27.40
N ALA A 306 1.76 -18.96 -27.34
CA ALA A 306 1.64 -20.13 -26.47
C ALA A 306 2.54 -21.31 -26.88
N LEU A 307 2.59 -21.67 -28.16
CA LEU A 307 3.44 -22.78 -28.64
C LEU A 307 4.73 -22.28 -29.31
N GLY A 308 4.71 -21.07 -29.90
CA GLY A 308 5.88 -20.48 -30.55
C GLY A 308 6.91 -19.85 -29.59
N VAL A 309 6.49 -19.37 -28.41
CA VAL A 309 7.39 -18.84 -27.37
C VAL A 309 7.39 -19.72 -26.13
N ILE A 310 6.25 -19.87 -25.44
CA ILE A 310 6.19 -20.63 -24.16
C ILE A 310 6.55 -22.10 -24.39
N GLY A 311 5.94 -22.76 -25.38
CA GLY A 311 6.25 -24.14 -25.78
C GLY A 311 7.67 -24.40 -26.29
N ARG A 312 8.49 -23.35 -26.46
CA ARG A 312 9.93 -23.46 -26.85
C ARG A 312 10.90 -23.13 -25.72
N ALA A 313 10.44 -22.71 -24.54
CA ALA A 313 11.31 -22.29 -23.45
C ALA A 313 12.00 -23.45 -22.69
N GLY A 314 11.67 -24.70 -23.03
CA GLY A 314 12.32 -25.89 -22.47
C GLY A 314 11.79 -26.32 -21.10
N GLN A 315 12.48 -27.26 -20.47
CA GLN A 315 12.18 -27.71 -19.11
C GLN A 315 12.84 -26.77 -18.10
N GLY A 316 12.09 -26.32 -17.09
CA GLY A 316 12.68 -25.64 -15.93
C GLY A 316 13.70 -26.51 -15.19
N HIS A 317 14.57 -25.86 -14.41
CA HIS A 317 15.60 -26.48 -13.59
C HIS A 317 15.49 -26.02 -12.13
N GLY A 318 16.15 -26.72 -11.20
CA GLY A 318 16.10 -26.42 -9.77
C GLY A 318 14.82 -26.89 -9.08
N TRP A 319 14.59 -26.43 -7.85
CA TRP A 319 13.53 -26.95 -6.97
C TRP A 319 12.10 -26.65 -7.46
N GLU A 320 11.90 -25.54 -8.18
CA GLU A 320 10.62 -25.22 -8.84
C GLU A 320 10.22 -26.38 -9.78
N ALA A 321 11.18 -26.93 -10.54
CA ALA A 321 10.93 -27.99 -11.50
C ALA A 321 10.65 -29.36 -10.85
N SER A 322 11.23 -29.66 -9.68
CA SER A 322 10.85 -30.86 -8.90
C SER A 322 9.42 -30.73 -8.36
N GLY A 323 9.04 -29.56 -7.82
CA GLY A 323 7.66 -29.31 -7.38
C GLY A 323 6.67 -29.45 -8.54
N TRP A 324 6.99 -28.90 -9.72
CA TRP A 324 6.16 -29.08 -10.93
C TRP A 324 6.03 -30.55 -11.35
N ASN A 325 7.08 -31.35 -11.21
CA ASN A 325 7.01 -32.79 -11.47
C ASN A 325 6.06 -33.50 -10.49
N ASP A 326 6.08 -33.14 -9.21
CA ASP A 326 5.18 -33.75 -8.20
C ASP A 326 3.72 -33.34 -8.38
N ILE A 327 3.46 -32.12 -8.86
CA ILE A 327 2.14 -31.70 -9.33
C ILE A 327 1.71 -32.56 -10.53
N TYR A 328 2.56 -32.71 -11.56
CA TYR A 328 2.23 -33.50 -12.76
C TYR A 328 2.04 -35.00 -12.46
N ASN A 329 2.84 -35.58 -11.56
CA ASN A 329 2.68 -36.95 -11.04
C ASN A 329 1.29 -37.19 -10.44
N ARG A 330 0.73 -36.18 -9.76
CA ARG A 330 -0.54 -36.28 -9.02
C ARG A 330 -1.78 -35.89 -9.84
N VAL A 331 -1.66 -35.58 -11.14
CA VAL A 331 -2.82 -35.34 -12.01
C VAL A 331 -3.61 -36.65 -12.19
N PRO A 332 -4.90 -36.72 -11.80
CA PRO A 332 -5.71 -37.93 -11.95
C PRO A 332 -5.74 -38.43 -13.41
N ILE A 333 -5.67 -39.76 -13.59
CA ILE A 333 -5.67 -40.48 -14.87
C ILE A 333 -4.39 -40.23 -15.72
N PHE A 334 -3.89 -39.01 -15.80
CA PHE A 334 -2.79 -38.64 -16.69
C PHE A 334 -1.39 -38.74 -16.06
N GLY A 335 -1.24 -38.60 -14.74
CA GLY A 335 0.07 -38.58 -14.07
C GLY A 335 0.95 -39.81 -14.37
N ALA A 336 0.36 -41.01 -14.31
CA ALA A 336 1.05 -42.25 -14.65
C ALA A 336 1.52 -42.30 -16.12
N TRP A 337 0.70 -41.78 -17.06
CA TRP A 337 1.07 -41.69 -18.48
C TRP A 337 2.11 -40.59 -18.76
N TYR A 338 2.17 -39.53 -17.95
CA TYR A 338 3.11 -38.40 -18.11
C TYR A 338 4.58 -38.75 -17.81
N PHE A 339 4.82 -39.87 -17.13
CA PHE A 339 6.16 -40.29 -16.67
C PHE A 339 6.67 -41.54 -17.37
N GLN A 340 5.85 -42.22 -18.17
CA GLN A 340 6.23 -43.44 -18.86
C GLN A 340 6.85 -43.12 -20.23
N THR A 341 8.18 -43.12 -20.31
CA THR A 341 8.97 -42.81 -21.53
C THR A 341 8.87 -43.87 -22.64
N SER A 342 7.89 -44.76 -22.57
CA SER A 342 7.70 -45.90 -23.47
C SER A 342 6.54 -45.62 -24.43
N ILE A 343 6.87 -45.31 -25.68
CA ILE A 343 5.88 -45.23 -26.77
C ILE A 343 5.19 -46.60 -26.90
N PRO A 344 3.84 -46.69 -26.90
CA PRO A 344 3.16 -47.97 -27.10
C PRO A 344 3.51 -48.58 -28.47
N PRO A 345 3.73 -49.90 -28.57
CA PRO A 345 4.47 -50.54 -29.68
C PRO A 345 3.67 -50.70 -30.99
N LEU A 346 3.00 -49.65 -31.45
CA LEU A 346 2.20 -49.61 -32.68
C LEU A 346 2.49 -48.40 -33.60
N LEU A 347 3.42 -47.51 -33.22
CA LEU A 347 3.68 -46.25 -33.95
C LEU A 347 5.16 -45.92 -34.21
N SER A 348 6.07 -46.87 -33.99
CA SER A 348 7.53 -46.72 -34.19
C SER A 348 8.01 -46.79 -35.63
N VAL A 349 7.13 -47.10 -36.60
CA VAL A 349 7.52 -47.47 -37.99
C VAL A 349 7.83 -46.26 -38.90
N PHE A 350 7.30 -45.07 -38.61
CA PHE A 350 7.21 -44.00 -39.64
C PHE A 350 8.11 -42.76 -39.46
N LEU A 351 8.93 -42.65 -38.41
CA LEU A 351 9.77 -41.46 -38.16
C LEU A 351 11.25 -41.81 -37.92
N SER A 352 11.87 -42.51 -38.87
CA SER A 352 13.33 -42.63 -38.97
C SER A 352 13.84 -42.13 -40.32
N ARG A 353 14.14 -40.83 -40.40
CA ARG A 353 15.08 -40.19 -41.34
C ARG A 353 15.29 -38.71 -40.95
N SER A 354 16.35 -38.11 -41.50
CA SER A 354 16.65 -36.66 -41.39
C SER A 354 17.10 -36.13 -40.02
N ARG A 355 18.14 -36.73 -39.43
CA ARG A 355 19.21 -35.93 -38.80
C ARG A 355 20.29 -35.67 -39.84
N VAL A 356 20.64 -34.41 -40.08
CA VAL A 356 21.79 -33.99 -40.89
C VAL A 356 22.60 -33.01 -40.05
N ASN A 357 23.91 -33.21 -39.96
CA ASN A 357 24.82 -32.34 -39.21
C ASN A 357 25.14 -31.08 -40.03
N ALA A 358 25.27 -29.94 -39.35
CA ALA A 358 25.84 -28.71 -39.92
C ALA A 358 26.59 -27.92 -38.84
N THR A 359 27.86 -28.26 -38.62
CA THR A 359 28.81 -27.43 -37.87
C THR A 359 29.50 -26.47 -38.82
N ALA A 360 29.48 -25.16 -38.51
CA ALA A 360 30.20 -24.12 -39.25
C ALA A 360 30.63 -22.98 -38.30
N PRO A 361 31.72 -22.24 -38.59
CA PRO A 361 32.53 -21.61 -37.54
C PRO A 361 32.31 -20.10 -37.33
N PHE A 362 32.91 -19.62 -36.23
CA PHE A 362 33.17 -18.22 -35.91
C PHE A 362 33.79 -17.43 -37.08
N ARG A 363 33.48 -16.13 -37.18
CA ARG A 363 34.25 -15.17 -37.98
C ARG A 363 34.46 -13.88 -37.19
N ARG A 364 35.72 -13.46 -37.00
CA ARG A 364 36.06 -12.14 -36.45
C ARG A 364 35.67 -11.04 -37.43
N TYR A 365 35.28 -9.89 -36.88
CA TYR A 365 35.56 -8.58 -37.46
C TYR A 365 36.16 -7.69 -36.36
N GLN A 366 36.94 -6.67 -36.73
CA GLN A 366 37.95 -6.08 -35.85
C GLN A 366 37.89 -4.54 -35.85
N SER A 367 38.12 -3.97 -34.66
CA SER A 367 38.51 -2.59 -34.37
C SER A 367 37.70 -1.41 -34.96
N HIS A 368 37.11 -0.62 -34.05
CA HIS A 368 37.41 0.81 -33.96
C HIS A 368 37.77 1.14 -32.49
N GLN A 369 38.64 2.14 -32.28
CA GLN A 369 39.21 2.50 -30.97
C GLN A 369 38.34 3.53 -30.21
N PRO A 370 38.35 3.53 -28.87
CA PRO A 370 37.62 4.48 -28.04
C PRO A 370 38.41 5.77 -27.72
N TYR A 371 37.71 6.83 -27.32
CA TYR A 371 38.27 7.94 -26.55
C TYR A 371 38.04 7.73 -25.04
N PRO A 372 38.89 8.29 -24.16
CA PRO A 372 39.03 7.79 -22.80
C PRO A 372 37.93 8.26 -21.85
N ILE A 373 37.33 7.31 -21.13
CA ILE A 373 36.59 7.55 -19.88
C ILE A 373 37.47 7.08 -18.72
N LEU A 374 37.42 7.83 -17.62
CA LEU A 374 38.26 7.70 -16.42
C LEU A 374 38.42 6.25 -15.93
N ARG A 375 39.65 5.92 -15.50
CA ARG A 375 40.00 4.62 -14.88
C ARG A 375 38.97 4.23 -13.82
N ALA A 376 38.29 3.10 -14.02
CA ALA A 376 37.80 2.31 -12.90
C ALA A 376 39.01 1.90 -12.03
N MET A 377 38.84 1.86 -10.71
CA MET A 377 39.89 1.37 -9.82
C MET A 377 40.05 -0.14 -9.99
N ASP A 378 41.29 -0.57 -10.13
CA ASP A 378 41.66 -1.99 -10.15
C ASP A 378 41.46 -2.58 -8.75
N THR A 379 40.71 -3.68 -8.65
CA THR A 379 40.50 -4.42 -7.41
C THR A 379 40.65 -5.91 -7.68
N SER A 380 41.88 -6.39 -7.63
CA SER A 380 42.21 -7.82 -7.61
C SER A 380 41.46 -8.52 -6.47
N GLU A 381 40.72 -9.59 -6.79
CA GLU A 381 39.92 -10.32 -5.81
C GLU A 381 40.80 -11.21 -4.93
N HIS A 382 41.33 -10.65 -3.84
CA HIS A 382 42.08 -11.39 -2.84
C HIS A 382 41.16 -12.29 -1.99
N LEU A 383 41.20 -13.59 -2.27
CA LEU A 383 40.77 -14.61 -1.31
C LEU A 383 41.76 -14.68 -0.15
N ILE A 384 41.24 -14.88 1.06
CA ILE A 384 42.01 -15.06 2.30
C ILE A 384 41.65 -16.41 2.88
N GLN A 385 42.64 -17.28 3.02
CA GLN A 385 42.48 -18.55 3.72
C GLN A 385 42.48 -18.30 5.24
N TYR A 386 41.43 -18.72 5.93
CA TYR A 386 41.28 -18.61 7.39
C TYR A 386 40.71 -19.92 7.95
N SER A 387 41.30 -20.46 9.01
CA SER A 387 40.91 -21.75 9.62
C SER A 387 40.74 -22.89 8.61
N GLY A 388 41.59 -22.94 7.58
CA GLY A 388 41.56 -23.96 6.51
C GLY A 388 40.52 -23.76 5.41
N THR A 389 39.66 -22.74 5.49
CA THR A 389 38.63 -22.40 4.49
C THR A 389 38.99 -21.10 3.77
N ASP A 390 38.72 -21.00 2.47
CA ASP A 390 38.90 -19.76 1.71
C ASP A 390 37.68 -18.83 1.89
N TYR A 391 37.96 -17.55 2.17
CA TYR A 391 36.95 -16.50 2.32
C TYR A 391 37.28 -15.29 1.47
N ARG A 392 36.25 -14.56 1.04
CA ARG A 392 36.38 -13.19 0.56
C ARG A 392 36.20 -12.24 1.73
N ALA A 393 37.23 -11.46 2.05
CA ALA A 393 37.13 -10.42 3.06
C ALA A 393 36.49 -9.15 2.48
N VAL A 394 35.37 -8.71 3.06
CA VAL A 394 34.75 -7.41 2.76
C VAL A 394 35.02 -6.48 3.94
N LYS A 395 35.61 -5.32 3.67
CA LYS A 395 35.84 -4.26 4.67
C LYS A 395 34.70 -3.24 4.62
N GLU A 396 34.14 -2.90 5.78
CA GLU A 396 33.25 -1.75 5.93
C GLU A 396 33.55 -1.03 7.26
N GLY A 397 33.84 0.28 7.18
CA GLY A 397 34.31 1.04 8.33
C GLY A 397 35.63 0.49 8.88
N GLY A 398 35.71 0.30 10.20
CA GLY A 398 36.83 -0.36 10.86
C GLY A 398 36.76 -1.90 10.86
N ALA A 399 35.62 -2.48 10.44
CA ALA A 399 35.34 -3.90 10.50
C ALA A 399 35.65 -4.62 9.18
N TYR A 400 35.97 -5.91 9.30
CA TYR A 400 36.08 -6.86 8.20
C TYR A 400 35.06 -7.99 8.43
N ILE A 401 34.42 -8.49 7.37
CA ILE A 401 33.63 -9.73 7.42
C ILE A 401 34.16 -10.72 6.39
N LEU A 402 34.11 -12.00 6.73
CA LEU A 402 34.56 -13.11 5.90
C LEU A 402 33.34 -13.81 5.28
N ASN A 403 33.14 -13.61 3.97
CA ASN A 403 32.12 -14.30 3.19
C ASN A 403 32.75 -15.53 2.51
N PRO A 404 32.28 -16.77 2.76
CA PRO A 404 32.59 -17.93 1.91
C PRO A 404 32.27 -17.62 0.44
N PRO A 405 33.04 -18.09 -0.57
CA PRO A 405 32.78 -17.81 -1.98
C PRO A 405 31.35 -18.19 -2.44
N ALA A 406 30.78 -19.28 -1.93
CA ALA A 406 29.39 -19.67 -2.18
C ALA A 406 28.37 -18.66 -1.60
N GLN A 407 28.65 -18.11 -0.41
CA GLN A 407 27.82 -17.10 0.23
C GLN A 407 28.02 -15.70 -0.39
N ASP A 408 29.21 -15.37 -0.89
CA ASP A 408 29.45 -14.12 -1.62
C ASP A 408 28.73 -14.15 -2.98
N ALA A 409 28.72 -15.30 -3.65
CA ALA A 409 27.83 -15.56 -4.78
C ALA A 409 26.35 -15.43 -4.35
N ALA A 410 25.92 -16.02 -3.24
CA ALA A 410 24.56 -15.88 -2.72
C ALA A 410 24.14 -14.43 -2.40
N SER A 411 25.09 -13.58 -1.98
CA SER A 411 24.83 -12.17 -1.68
C SER A 411 24.62 -11.30 -2.94
N LYS A 412 25.00 -11.81 -4.12
CA LYS A 412 24.94 -11.14 -5.43
C LYS A 412 23.95 -11.82 -6.39
N ALA A 413 23.67 -13.09 -6.18
CA ALA A 413 22.74 -13.90 -6.94
C ALA A 413 21.29 -13.50 -6.68
N THR A 414 20.43 -13.70 -7.68
CA THR A 414 18.99 -13.79 -7.43
C THR A 414 18.66 -15.14 -6.81
N ARG A 415 17.52 -15.23 -6.13
CA ARG A 415 17.04 -16.47 -5.48
C ARG A 415 16.72 -17.64 -6.44
N LYS A 416 17.01 -17.49 -7.74
CA LYS A 416 16.92 -18.54 -8.76
C LYS A 416 18.25 -19.19 -9.09
N ASP A 417 19.36 -18.58 -8.70
CA ASP A 417 20.71 -18.97 -9.16
C ASP A 417 21.49 -19.75 -8.09
N LEU A 418 20.87 -19.99 -6.92
CA LEU A 418 21.43 -20.70 -5.77
C LEU A 418 21.01 -22.17 -5.71
N LYS A 419 21.93 -23.02 -5.23
CA LYS A 419 21.61 -24.41 -4.86
C LYS A 419 21.02 -24.43 -3.45
N ALA A 420 20.31 -25.51 -3.12
CA ALA A 420 19.70 -25.68 -1.80
C ALA A 420 20.73 -25.65 -0.65
N ASP A 421 21.91 -26.24 -0.88
CA ASP A 421 23.02 -26.22 0.09
C ASP A 421 23.58 -24.81 0.29
N ASP A 422 23.65 -24.00 -0.78
CA ASP A 422 24.14 -22.62 -0.73
C ASP A 422 23.17 -21.68 0.01
N GLU A 423 21.84 -21.82 -0.20
CA GLU A 423 20.84 -21.09 0.61
C GLU A 423 20.95 -21.44 2.11
N SER A 424 21.27 -22.69 2.45
CA SER A 424 21.38 -23.13 3.86
C SER A 424 22.53 -22.47 4.62
N GLN A 425 23.58 -22.04 3.91
CA GLN A 425 24.77 -21.42 4.50
C GLN A 425 24.82 -19.89 4.31
N SER A 426 23.95 -19.30 3.48
CA SER A 426 24.02 -17.88 3.17
C SER A 426 23.59 -16.97 4.33
N VAL A 427 24.56 -16.47 5.12
CA VAL A 427 24.31 -15.41 6.11
C VAL A 427 24.23 -14.05 5.41
N PHE A 428 23.18 -13.28 5.70
CA PHE A 428 22.87 -12.06 4.97
C PHE A 428 23.88 -10.93 5.19
N TYR A 429 24.30 -10.30 4.09
CA TYR A 429 24.97 -9.01 4.07
C TYR A 429 24.39 -8.18 2.90
N ASN A 430 24.23 -6.88 3.10
CA ASN A 430 23.82 -5.94 2.05
C ASN A 430 24.66 -4.65 2.15
N PRO A 431 25.46 -4.30 1.12
CA PRO A 431 26.32 -3.11 1.13
C PRO A 431 25.54 -1.79 1.06
N ILE A 432 24.30 -1.77 0.55
CA ILE A 432 23.49 -0.54 0.43
C ILE A 432 23.13 0.03 1.80
N GLN A 433 23.10 -0.82 2.83
CA GLN A 433 22.89 -0.43 4.23
C GLN A 433 24.14 0.19 4.89
N GLN A 434 25.26 0.40 4.18
CA GLN A 434 26.45 1.09 4.70
C GLN A 434 26.11 2.47 5.28
N PHE A 435 25.27 3.27 4.60
CA PHE A 435 24.80 4.57 5.11
C PHE A 435 24.02 4.46 6.43
N ASN A 436 23.20 3.42 6.59
CA ASN A 436 22.48 3.15 7.84
C ASN A 436 23.45 2.80 8.96
N ARG A 437 24.46 1.97 8.68
CA ARG A 437 25.50 1.58 9.66
C ARG A 437 26.40 2.76 10.05
N ASP A 438 26.91 3.53 9.09
CA ASP A 438 27.66 4.77 9.34
C ASP A 438 26.86 5.75 10.22
N LEU A 439 25.61 6.04 9.84
CA LEU A 439 24.73 6.91 10.61
C LEU A 439 24.46 6.37 12.02
N SER A 440 24.30 5.05 12.17
CA SER A 440 24.04 4.41 13.47
C SER A 440 25.24 4.48 14.40
N VAL A 441 26.46 4.23 13.90
CA VAL A 441 27.70 4.42 14.68
C VAL A 441 27.81 5.85 15.19
N LEU A 442 27.60 6.85 14.32
CA LEU A 442 27.72 8.26 14.69
C LEU A 442 26.60 8.72 15.64
N ALA A 443 25.35 8.30 15.42
CA ALA A 443 24.23 8.61 16.30
C ALA A 443 24.39 7.99 17.70
N ILE A 444 24.82 6.72 17.77
CA ILE A 444 25.09 6.03 19.05
C ILE A 444 26.28 6.67 19.75
N ARG A 445 27.34 7.05 19.03
CA ARG A 445 28.49 7.74 19.61
C ARG A 445 28.12 9.11 20.18
N ALA A 446 27.42 9.94 19.40
CA ALA A 446 26.93 11.25 19.85
C ALA A 446 26.02 11.13 21.08
N TYR A 447 25.17 10.10 21.14
CA TYR A 447 24.31 9.83 22.28
C TYR A 447 25.07 9.29 23.50
N GLY A 448 26.08 8.44 23.28
CA GLY A 448 26.90 7.87 24.34
C GLY A 448 27.78 8.91 25.02
N GLU A 449 28.39 9.83 24.24
CA GLU A 449 29.13 10.98 24.77
C GLU A 449 28.21 11.86 25.64
N HIS A 450 26.98 12.14 25.19
CA HIS A 450 25.94 12.81 25.97
C HIS A 450 25.55 12.07 27.27
N LEU A 451 25.31 10.76 27.18
CA LEU A 451 24.83 9.94 28.29
C LEU A 451 25.92 9.75 29.35
N LEU A 452 27.20 9.62 28.95
CA LEU A 452 28.35 9.63 29.83
C LEU A 452 28.55 11.00 30.50
N ALA A 453 28.42 12.11 29.76
CA ALA A 453 28.47 13.46 30.33
C ALA A 453 27.35 13.68 31.37
N SER A 454 26.11 13.24 31.06
CA SER A 454 24.98 13.33 32.00
C SER A 454 25.18 12.44 33.24
N LYS A 455 25.73 11.21 33.08
CA LYS A 455 26.12 10.35 34.22
C LYS A 455 27.15 11.06 35.11
N LYS A 456 28.20 11.66 34.53
CA LYS A 456 29.23 12.44 35.26
C LYS A 456 28.63 13.65 36.00
N GLN A 457 27.87 14.50 35.32
CA GLN A 457 27.24 15.69 35.91
C GLN A 457 26.29 15.33 37.07
N LYS A 458 25.48 14.26 36.92
CA LYS A 458 24.61 13.76 37.99
C LYS A 458 25.38 13.19 39.17
N ALA A 459 26.55 12.56 38.95
CA ALA A 459 27.42 12.12 40.02
C ALA A 459 28.03 13.30 40.78
N GLU A 460 28.44 14.35 40.07
CA GLU A 460 29.05 15.55 40.68
C GLU A 460 28.04 16.38 41.48
N ILE A 461 26.83 16.61 40.95
CA ILE A 461 25.73 17.23 41.73
C ILE A 461 25.38 16.40 42.98
N ARG A 462 25.53 15.06 42.94
CA ARG A 462 25.36 14.19 44.11
C ARG A 462 26.53 14.27 45.10
N ARG A 463 27.76 14.55 44.64
CA ARG A 463 28.93 14.82 45.50
C ARG A 463 28.78 16.16 46.21
N GLN A 464 28.48 17.23 45.46
CA GLN A 464 28.22 18.58 45.98
C GLN A 464 27.11 18.56 47.03
N LYS A 465 25.96 17.96 46.73
CA LYS A 465 24.87 17.82 47.71
C LYS A 465 25.21 16.94 48.92
N LYS A 466 26.19 16.03 48.82
CA LYS A 466 26.71 15.29 49.99
C LYS A 466 27.66 16.15 50.83
N ALA A 467 28.47 17.01 50.21
CA ALA A 467 29.33 17.96 50.92
C ALA A 467 28.50 19.02 51.66
N GLU A 468 27.53 19.65 50.98
CA GLU A 468 26.59 20.62 51.54
C GLU A 468 25.84 20.07 52.77
N ASN A 469 25.27 18.85 52.65
CA ASN A 469 24.56 18.19 53.75
C ASN A 469 25.50 17.55 54.79
N GLY A 470 26.81 17.50 54.54
CA GLY A 470 27.82 17.02 55.48
C GLY A 470 28.07 18.01 56.62
N GLY A 471 28.05 19.32 56.33
CA GLY A 471 28.39 20.37 57.29
C GLY A 471 27.37 20.57 58.44
N SER A 472 26.12 20.12 58.28
CA SER A 472 25.02 20.47 59.22
C SER A 472 24.71 19.42 60.29
N LYS A 473 25.29 18.22 60.22
CA LYS A 473 24.91 17.07 61.10
C LYS A 473 25.72 16.90 62.38
N SER A 474 26.62 17.82 62.72
CA SER A 474 27.44 17.75 63.94
C SER A 474 26.68 18.07 65.25
N LYS A 475 25.58 18.85 65.21
CA LYS A 475 25.11 19.57 66.42
C LYS A 475 23.62 19.43 66.80
N LYS A 476 22.94 18.30 66.52
CA LYS A 476 21.63 17.98 67.15
C LYS A 476 21.29 16.48 67.23
N ARG A 477 21.90 15.75 68.18
CA ARG A 477 21.38 14.49 68.75
C ARG A 477 22.07 14.15 70.08
N LYS A 478 21.44 14.51 71.20
CA LYS A 478 21.68 14.03 72.58
C LYS A 478 20.45 14.40 73.41
N ARG A 479 20.00 13.49 74.30
CA ARG A 479 18.67 13.46 74.94
C ARG A 479 17.55 13.15 73.94
N GLU A 480 16.57 12.27 74.18
CA GLU A 480 16.29 11.25 75.23
C GLU A 480 15.65 10.05 74.45
N ASP A 481 15.77 8.75 74.78
CA ASP A 481 15.42 8.02 76.02
C ASP A 481 13.89 8.08 76.27
N GLU A 482 13.07 7.01 76.42
CA GLU A 482 13.15 5.53 76.36
C GLU A 482 11.82 5.02 75.67
N THR A 483 11.45 3.75 75.42
CA THR A 483 11.38 2.54 76.28
C THR A 483 11.06 1.27 75.45
N ASN A 484 11.41 0.10 76.01
CA ASN A 484 10.92 -1.28 75.74
C ASN A 484 11.16 -1.87 74.33
N GLN A 485 11.93 -2.95 74.16
CA GLN A 485 11.75 -4.35 74.62
C GLN A 485 10.59 -5.08 73.91
N ALA A 486 10.72 -6.36 73.51
CA ALA A 486 11.69 -7.41 73.86
C ALA A 486 12.20 -8.16 72.58
N GLU A 487 13.40 -8.75 72.53
CA GLU A 487 13.72 -10.20 72.75
C GLU A 487 13.11 -11.13 71.66
N ASP A 488 13.76 -12.18 71.12
CA ASP A 488 15.08 -12.80 71.41
C ASP A 488 15.48 -13.77 70.26
N GLN A 489 16.66 -14.41 70.14
CA GLN A 489 17.94 -14.44 70.90
C GLN A 489 19.10 -14.94 69.98
N SER A 490 20.37 -14.74 70.39
CA SER A 490 21.59 -15.59 70.24
C SER A 490 21.96 -16.32 68.90
N GLU A 491 23.22 -16.68 68.59
CA GLU A 491 24.61 -16.31 68.95
C GLU A 491 25.54 -16.94 67.85
N GLN A 492 26.87 -16.77 67.74
CA GLN A 492 27.87 -16.11 68.60
C GLN A 492 28.92 -15.35 67.72
N ALA A 493 30.10 -15.08 68.28
CA ALA A 493 31.18 -14.26 67.76
C ALA A 493 32.44 -15.04 67.30
N VAL A 494 33.29 -14.36 66.52
CA VAL A 494 34.76 -14.34 66.70
C VAL A 494 35.24 -12.89 66.44
N GLU A 495 36.17 -12.37 67.25
CA GLU A 495 36.74 -11.01 67.14
C GLU A 495 38.30 -11.06 66.93
N PRO A 496 39.06 -9.94 66.80
CA PRO A 496 40.06 -9.83 65.73
C PRO A 496 41.52 -9.74 66.19
N THR A 497 42.46 -9.73 65.23
CA THR A 497 43.89 -9.44 65.44
C THR A 497 44.48 -8.43 64.46
N SER A 498 45.01 -7.34 65.03
CA SER A 498 46.11 -6.47 64.56
C SER A 498 46.42 -6.32 63.06
N ALA A 499 45.94 -5.21 62.49
CA ALA A 499 46.71 -4.07 61.93
C ALA A 499 48.04 -4.25 61.15
N ALA A 500 48.24 -3.30 60.23
CA ALA A 500 49.37 -3.08 59.29
C ALA A 500 49.39 -4.01 58.06
N SER A 501 49.78 -3.57 56.86
CA SER A 501 50.31 -2.24 56.46
C SER A 501 49.49 -1.61 55.32
N ALA A 502 49.79 -0.36 54.96
CA ALA A 502 49.00 0.40 53.99
C ALA A 502 49.46 0.16 52.55
N ASP A 503 48.55 -0.34 51.71
CA ASP A 503 48.61 -0.15 50.26
C ASP A 503 47.58 0.92 49.87
N VAL A 504 48.01 1.92 49.11
CA VAL A 504 47.12 2.96 48.56
C VAL A 504 46.45 2.38 47.31
N PRO A 505 45.11 2.23 47.26
CA PRO A 505 44.44 1.83 46.03
C PRO A 505 44.64 2.95 45.00
N SER A 506 45.50 2.69 44.00
CA SER A 506 45.72 3.59 42.87
C SER A 506 44.38 4.03 42.28
N GLU A 507 44.21 5.31 41.95
CA GLU A 507 42.93 5.88 41.49
C GLU A 507 42.56 5.38 40.07
N GLN A 508 42.17 4.10 39.98
CA GLN A 508 41.65 3.50 38.77
C GLN A 508 40.33 4.18 38.42
N THR A 509 40.38 5.07 37.43
CA THR A 509 39.22 5.79 36.93
C THR A 509 38.20 4.81 36.34
N ILE A 510 37.23 4.37 37.16
CA ILE A 510 36.16 3.46 36.75
C ILE A 510 35.39 4.10 35.59
N THR A 511 35.66 3.65 34.36
CA THR A 511 34.96 4.10 33.16
C THR A 511 33.51 3.61 33.25
N PRO A 512 32.49 4.49 33.12
CA PRO A 512 31.12 4.06 33.29
C PRO A 512 30.72 3.09 32.19
N SER A 513 30.18 1.93 32.56
CA SER A 513 29.82 0.92 31.57
C SER A 513 28.74 1.42 30.60
N PHE A 514 28.94 1.11 29.33
CA PHE A 514 28.05 1.41 28.21
C PHE A 514 27.76 0.12 27.46
N THR A 515 26.52 -0.37 27.55
CA THR A 515 26.11 -1.67 27.00
C THR A 515 25.18 -1.51 25.79
N ILE A 516 25.52 -2.17 24.68
CA ILE A 516 24.79 -2.13 23.41
C ILE A 516 24.23 -3.52 23.09
N LEU A 517 22.99 -3.59 22.59
CA LEU A 517 22.40 -4.80 21.99
C LEU A 517 22.16 -4.56 20.50
N ASP A 518 22.81 -5.37 19.66
CA ASP A 518 22.51 -5.55 18.24
C ASP A 518 21.58 -6.77 18.12
N ALA A 519 20.27 -6.52 17.99
CA ALA A 519 19.25 -7.55 18.28
C ALA A 519 19.01 -8.56 17.14
N LEU A 520 19.36 -8.20 15.91
CA LEU A 520 19.26 -9.05 14.70
C LEU A 520 20.53 -8.86 13.85
N SER A 521 21.62 -9.48 14.31
CA SER A 521 22.99 -9.09 13.95
C SER A 521 23.54 -9.76 12.68
N ALA A 522 22.94 -10.86 12.21
CA ALA A 522 23.35 -11.64 11.03
C ALA A 522 24.85 -12.00 11.03
N THR A 523 25.65 -11.37 10.16
CA THR A 523 27.12 -11.57 10.07
C THR A 523 27.91 -10.98 11.24
N GLY A 524 27.26 -10.22 12.15
CA GLY A 524 27.91 -9.48 13.23
C GLY A 524 28.32 -8.05 12.86
N LEU A 525 28.14 -7.60 11.61
CA LEU A 525 28.76 -6.36 11.12
C LEU A 525 28.41 -5.10 11.93
N ARG A 526 27.16 -4.95 12.38
CA ARG A 526 26.75 -3.83 13.25
C ARG A 526 27.53 -3.87 14.57
N ALA A 527 27.49 -5.00 15.28
CA ALA A 527 28.25 -5.20 16.51
C ALA A 527 29.77 -5.02 16.37
N LEU A 528 30.38 -5.55 15.29
CA LEU A 528 31.81 -5.40 14.98
C LEU A 528 32.20 -3.93 14.82
N ARG A 529 31.40 -3.15 14.09
CA ARG A 529 31.59 -1.71 13.94
C ARG A 529 31.37 -0.96 15.25
N TYR A 530 30.33 -1.30 16.03
CA TYR A 530 30.09 -0.67 17.34
C TYR A 530 31.24 -0.89 18.33
N ALA A 531 31.84 -2.09 18.39
CA ALA A 531 32.96 -2.36 19.30
C ALA A 531 34.29 -1.69 18.87
N LYS A 532 34.49 -1.42 17.57
CA LYS A 532 35.69 -0.76 17.03
C LYS A 532 35.58 0.76 16.95
N GLU A 533 34.44 1.28 16.49
CA GLU A 533 34.28 2.68 16.11
C GLU A 533 33.71 3.57 17.24
N ILE A 534 33.27 2.96 18.35
CA ILE A 534 32.76 3.65 19.54
C ILE A 534 33.71 3.34 20.72
N PRO A 535 34.71 4.22 21.01
CA PRO A 535 35.80 3.85 21.93
C PRO A 535 35.36 3.40 23.32
N PHE A 536 34.32 4.04 23.87
CA PHE A 536 33.79 3.79 25.21
C PHE A 536 32.74 2.67 25.28
N ALA A 537 32.41 1.97 24.18
CA ALA A 537 31.44 0.88 24.20
C ALA A 537 32.00 -0.33 24.95
N SER A 538 31.67 -0.45 26.24
CA SER A 538 32.26 -1.46 27.13
C SER A 538 31.88 -2.88 26.72
N TYR A 539 30.66 -3.07 26.20
CA TYR A 539 30.13 -4.37 25.87
C TYR A 539 29.06 -4.30 24.78
N VAL A 540 29.12 -5.24 23.83
CA VAL A 540 28.14 -5.40 22.76
C VAL A 540 27.62 -6.84 22.76
N VAL A 541 26.30 -7.03 22.85
CA VAL A 541 25.68 -8.32 22.56
C VAL A 541 25.22 -8.32 21.11
N ALA A 542 25.59 -9.37 20.37
CA ALA A 542 25.17 -9.62 19.00
C ALA A 542 24.23 -10.82 18.99
N ASN A 543 22.92 -10.58 18.82
CA ASN A 543 21.91 -11.64 18.84
C ASN A 543 21.48 -12.03 17.42
N ASP A 544 21.33 -13.33 17.16
CA ASP A 544 20.62 -13.83 15.98
C ASP A 544 19.86 -15.13 16.29
N LEU A 545 18.83 -15.43 15.50
CA LEU A 545 18.04 -16.65 15.62
C LEU A 545 18.68 -17.82 14.85
N SER A 546 19.48 -17.54 13.81
CA SER A 546 20.10 -18.58 12.98
C SER A 546 21.45 -19.03 13.54
N GLU A 547 21.63 -20.33 13.69
CA GLU A 547 22.92 -20.89 14.09
C GLU A 547 24.01 -20.67 13.02
N SER A 548 23.67 -20.65 11.71
CA SER A 548 24.64 -20.34 10.66
C SER A 548 25.12 -18.89 10.74
N ALA A 549 24.23 -17.96 11.11
CA ALA A 549 24.58 -16.57 11.41
C ALA A 549 25.53 -16.48 12.60
N ILE A 550 25.22 -17.15 13.72
CA ILE A 550 26.08 -17.20 14.91
C ILE A 550 27.44 -17.85 14.62
N ARG A 551 27.52 -18.86 13.74
CA ARG A 551 28.80 -19.45 13.31
C ARG A 551 29.65 -18.44 12.52
N SER A 552 29.10 -17.80 11.48
CA SER A 552 29.79 -16.75 10.72
C SER A 552 30.21 -15.56 11.61
N MET A 553 29.32 -15.14 12.51
CA MET A 553 29.54 -14.06 13.46
C MET A 553 30.72 -14.34 14.40
N LYS A 554 30.85 -15.56 14.95
CA LYS A 554 32.02 -15.96 15.76
C LYS A 554 33.32 -15.83 14.98
N THR A 555 33.39 -16.41 13.78
CA THR A 555 34.56 -16.33 12.89
C THR A 555 34.92 -14.86 12.57
N ASN A 556 33.93 -13.99 12.38
CA ASN A 556 34.15 -12.57 12.17
C ASN A 556 34.64 -11.85 13.44
N ILE A 557 34.13 -12.17 14.63
CA ILE A 557 34.59 -11.59 15.90
C ILE A 557 36.06 -11.95 16.15
N GLU A 558 36.42 -13.22 15.99
CA GLU A 558 37.79 -13.76 16.09
C GLU A 558 38.73 -13.06 15.09
N TYR A 559 38.37 -13.01 13.81
CA TYR A 559 39.17 -12.34 12.77
C TYR A 559 39.41 -10.85 13.06
N ASN A 560 38.48 -10.19 13.75
CA ASN A 560 38.59 -8.78 14.12
C ASN A 560 39.26 -8.53 15.48
N LYS A 561 39.52 -9.58 16.28
CA LYS A 561 40.07 -9.54 17.65
C LYS A 561 39.20 -8.72 18.61
N LEU A 562 37.95 -9.16 18.80
CA LEU A 562 36.90 -8.45 19.56
C LEU A 562 36.14 -9.35 20.55
N GLU A 563 36.64 -10.56 20.82
CA GLU A 563 36.04 -11.60 21.68
C GLU A 563 35.73 -11.08 23.10
N GLU A 564 36.57 -10.21 23.64
CA GLU A 564 36.39 -9.59 24.96
C GLU A 564 35.26 -8.56 25.00
N ARG A 565 34.92 -7.94 23.85
CA ARG A 565 33.95 -6.83 23.76
C ARG A 565 32.62 -7.25 23.16
N ILE A 566 32.58 -8.31 22.34
CA ILE A 566 31.38 -8.76 21.63
C ILE A 566 31.02 -10.18 22.06
N ARG A 567 29.81 -10.37 22.55
CA ARG A 567 29.25 -11.70 22.82
C ARG A 567 28.17 -12.08 21.81
N PRO A 568 28.34 -13.17 21.04
CA PRO A 568 27.26 -13.73 20.23
C PRO A 568 26.23 -14.43 21.13
N ASN A 569 24.94 -14.25 20.82
CA ASN A 569 23.82 -14.93 21.49
C ASN A 569 22.88 -15.58 20.46
N LEU A 570 22.62 -16.88 20.61
CA LEU A 570 21.66 -17.61 19.78
C LEU A 570 20.26 -17.55 20.41
N GLY A 571 19.29 -16.94 19.73
CA GLY A 571 17.89 -16.93 20.17
C GLY A 571 16.99 -15.88 19.50
N ASP A 572 15.68 -16.02 19.72
CA ASP A 572 14.70 -14.99 19.34
C ASP A 572 14.95 -13.72 20.14
N ALA A 573 15.19 -12.62 19.42
CA ALA A 573 15.48 -11.29 19.99
C ALA A 573 14.45 -10.84 21.05
N ARG A 574 13.17 -11.22 20.89
CA ARG A 574 12.09 -10.90 21.83
C ARG A 574 12.26 -11.68 23.14
N VAL A 575 12.52 -12.99 23.04
CA VAL A 575 12.75 -13.86 24.20
C VAL A 575 14.01 -13.43 24.93
N TYR A 576 15.08 -13.12 24.20
CA TYR A 576 16.31 -12.57 24.78
C TYR A 576 16.01 -11.26 25.54
N MET A 577 15.37 -10.27 24.90
CA MET A 577 15.04 -8.99 25.53
C MET A 577 14.11 -9.12 26.76
N TYR A 578 13.12 -10.03 26.73
CA TYR A 578 12.26 -10.29 27.89
C TYR A 578 12.99 -11.01 29.03
N SER A 579 14.00 -11.86 28.75
CA SER A 579 14.78 -12.53 29.81
C SER A 579 15.49 -11.56 30.75
N LEU A 580 15.87 -10.38 30.24
CA LEU A 580 16.51 -9.27 30.97
C LEU A 580 15.59 -8.60 32.01
N LEU A 581 14.31 -8.98 32.05
CA LEU A 581 13.33 -8.48 33.02
C LEU A 581 13.17 -9.40 34.24
N GLY A 582 13.49 -10.69 34.09
CA GLY A 582 13.31 -11.71 35.13
C GLY A 582 14.61 -12.18 35.79
N SER A 583 15.76 -11.67 35.35
CA SER A 583 17.07 -11.98 35.93
C SER A 583 17.29 -11.26 37.27
N ASP A 584 16.65 -11.77 38.33
CA ASP A 584 17.17 -11.56 39.67
C ASP A 584 18.49 -12.35 39.83
N THR A 585 19.45 -11.80 40.57
CA THR A 585 20.88 -11.98 40.24
C THR A 585 21.51 -13.29 40.78
N SER A 586 20.69 -14.31 41.07
CA SER A 586 21.04 -15.36 42.04
C SER A 586 20.98 -16.82 41.57
N GLN A 587 20.35 -17.16 40.42
CA GLN A 587 20.04 -18.56 40.09
C GLN A 587 20.38 -19.07 38.67
N ASN A 588 20.93 -18.24 37.76
CA ASN A 588 21.33 -18.71 36.42
C ASN A 588 22.86 -18.68 36.22
N PRO A 589 23.50 -19.78 35.77
CA PRO A 589 24.95 -19.83 35.54
C PRO A 589 25.39 -19.12 34.24
N VAL A 590 24.44 -18.72 33.41
CA VAL A 590 24.69 -17.85 32.26
C VAL A 590 24.81 -16.41 32.77
N PRO A 591 25.91 -15.68 32.54
CA PRO A 591 26.01 -14.28 32.96
C PRO A 591 25.06 -13.42 32.13
N HIS A 592 23.86 -13.19 32.66
CA HIS A 592 22.87 -12.28 32.11
C HIS A 592 23.22 -10.85 32.55
N TYR A 593 23.65 -10.02 31.61
CA TYR A 593 23.68 -8.59 31.81
C TYR A 593 22.24 -8.09 31.89
N GLY A 594 21.98 -7.09 32.73
CA GLY A 594 20.67 -6.44 32.78
C GLY A 594 20.39 -5.62 31.51
N LYS A 595 19.42 -4.70 31.64
CA LYS A 595 18.99 -3.77 30.58
C LYS A 595 20.16 -3.07 29.86
N PHE A 596 19.96 -2.65 28.60
CA PHE A 596 21.00 -2.03 27.75
C PHE A 596 20.94 -0.50 27.73
N ASP A 597 22.09 0.20 27.64
CA ASP A 597 22.09 1.66 27.38
C ASP A 597 21.60 1.97 25.95
N VAL A 598 21.81 1.03 25.01
CA VAL A 598 21.44 1.15 23.60
C VAL A 598 20.88 -0.18 23.08
N ILE A 599 19.77 -0.13 22.33
CA ILE A 599 19.25 -1.28 21.57
C ILE A 599 19.09 -0.88 20.11
N ASP A 600 19.53 -1.74 19.19
CA ASP A 600 19.37 -1.59 17.75
C ASP A 600 18.48 -2.70 17.16
N LEU A 601 17.43 -2.30 16.45
CA LEU A 601 16.48 -3.17 15.76
C LEU A 601 16.63 -2.95 14.24
N ASP A 602 17.19 -3.92 13.52
CA ASP A 602 17.37 -3.87 12.05
C ASP A 602 16.76 -5.07 11.29
N PRO A 603 15.47 -5.41 11.48
CA PRO A 603 14.86 -6.60 10.88
C PRO A 603 14.47 -6.43 9.40
N TYR A 604 14.30 -7.56 8.72
CA TYR A 604 13.61 -7.62 7.42
C TYR A 604 12.13 -7.28 7.57
N GLY A 605 11.65 -6.30 6.81
CA GLY A 605 10.32 -5.76 6.96
C GLY A 605 10.21 -4.80 8.14
N SER A 606 9.37 -5.13 9.12
CA SER A 606 8.94 -4.22 10.18
C SER A 606 9.60 -4.53 11.53
N ALA A 607 10.00 -3.49 12.27
CA ALA A 607 10.42 -3.62 13.66
C ALA A 607 9.28 -3.83 14.67
N SER A 608 8.01 -3.67 14.25
CA SER A 608 6.83 -3.75 15.14
C SER A 608 6.83 -4.95 16.11
N PRO A 609 7.10 -6.21 15.68
CA PRO A 609 7.10 -7.38 16.58
C PRO A 609 8.15 -7.34 17.71
N PHE A 610 9.14 -6.45 17.61
CA PHE A 610 10.27 -6.32 18.54
C PHE A 610 10.16 -5.08 19.43
N ILE A 611 9.32 -4.09 19.06
CA ILE A 611 9.18 -2.80 19.75
C ILE A 611 8.86 -2.98 21.24
N ASP A 612 7.88 -3.83 21.58
CA ASP A 612 7.38 -3.94 22.96
C ASP A 612 8.45 -4.52 23.91
N ALA A 613 9.17 -5.56 23.47
CA ALA A 613 10.31 -6.10 24.20
C ALA A 613 11.45 -5.08 24.32
N ALA A 614 11.74 -4.32 23.26
CA ALA A 614 12.84 -3.35 23.25
C ALA A 614 12.60 -2.14 24.16
N VAL A 615 11.39 -1.58 24.21
CA VAL A 615 11.08 -0.47 25.15
C VAL A 615 11.14 -0.93 26.61
N GLN A 616 10.95 -2.22 26.88
CA GLN A 616 11.12 -2.79 28.22
C GLN A 616 12.59 -3.13 28.53
N ALA A 617 13.38 -3.57 27.55
CA ALA A 617 14.77 -3.99 27.71
C ALA A 617 15.80 -2.84 27.79
N VAL A 618 15.44 -1.62 27.37
CA VAL A 618 16.32 -0.44 27.43
C VAL A 618 16.39 0.16 28.85
N LYS A 619 17.55 0.71 29.24
CA LYS A 619 17.76 1.46 30.49
C LYS A 619 16.98 2.78 30.49
N ASP A 620 16.72 3.31 31.68
CA ASP A 620 16.14 4.66 31.83
C ASP A 620 17.09 5.73 31.26
N GLY A 621 16.62 6.46 30.24
CA GLY A 621 17.41 7.42 29.48
C GLY A 621 18.27 6.81 28.37
N GLY A 622 18.10 5.52 28.06
CA GLY A 622 18.80 4.85 26.96
C GLY A 622 18.27 5.23 25.57
N LEU A 623 18.96 4.72 24.54
CA LEU A 623 18.65 4.94 23.13
C LEU A 623 18.06 3.68 22.49
N LEU A 624 16.97 3.85 21.76
CA LEU A 624 16.41 2.82 20.89
C LEU A 624 16.57 3.26 19.43
N CYS A 625 17.25 2.44 18.63
CA CYS A 625 17.47 2.64 17.20
C CYS A 625 16.60 1.64 16.43
N VAL A 626 15.80 2.12 15.47
CA VAL A 626 14.75 1.32 14.82
C VAL A 626 14.80 1.49 13.32
N THR A 627 14.98 0.39 12.57
CA THR A 627 14.80 0.35 11.12
C THR A 627 13.49 -0.34 10.74
N CYS A 628 12.74 0.25 9.79
CA CYS A 628 11.62 -0.42 9.12
C CYS A 628 11.85 -0.41 7.60
N THR A 629 12.14 -1.56 7.00
CA THR A 629 12.40 -1.75 5.56
C THR A 629 11.13 -2.04 4.75
N ASP A 630 9.97 -2.17 5.40
CA ASP A 630 8.65 -2.37 4.78
C ASP A 630 7.98 -1.06 4.28
N ALA A 631 8.71 -0.22 3.54
CA ALA A 631 8.16 1.04 3.00
C ALA A 631 6.89 0.86 2.13
N GLY A 632 6.69 -0.33 1.55
CA GLY A 632 5.45 -0.71 0.88
C GLY A 632 4.21 -0.79 1.78
N VAL A 633 4.39 -0.71 3.11
CA VAL A 633 3.33 -0.70 4.14
C VAL A 633 3.25 0.67 4.82
N TRP A 634 4.34 1.21 5.37
CA TRP A 634 4.28 2.49 6.10
C TRP A 634 4.27 3.74 5.21
N ALA A 635 4.95 3.71 4.05
CA ALA A 635 4.99 4.84 3.09
C ALA A 635 3.99 4.71 1.93
N SER A 636 2.94 3.90 2.08
CA SER A 636 2.10 3.45 0.97
C SER A 636 0.67 3.18 1.41
N HIS A 637 -0.29 3.44 0.53
CA HIS A 637 -1.72 3.18 0.74
C HIS A 637 -2.16 1.80 0.19
N GLY A 638 -1.21 0.90 -0.10
CA GLY A 638 -1.49 -0.40 -0.71
C GLY A 638 -1.96 -1.49 0.26
N TYR A 639 -1.62 -1.36 1.55
CA TYR A 639 -1.92 -2.35 2.59
C TYR A 639 -2.33 -1.66 3.92
N PRO A 640 -3.41 -0.85 3.93
CA PRO A 640 -3.82 -0.09 5.12
C PRO A 640 -4.16 -0.98 6.32
N GLU A 641 -4.74 -2.16 6.08
CA GLU A 641 -5.03 -3.17 7.10
C GLU A 641 -3.76 -3.75 7.76
N LYS A 642 -2.73 -4.06 6.96
CA LYS A 642 -1.44 -4.52 7.47
C LYS A 642 -0.70 -3.39 8.20
N ALA A 643 -0.78 -2.16 7.71
CA ALA A 643 -0.19 -1.00 8.37
C ALA A 643 -0.83 -0.76 9.74
N PHE A 644 -2.16 -0.83 9.84
CA PHE A 644 -2.88 -0.75 11.10
C PHE A 644 -2.48 -1.88 12.07
N ALA A 645 -2.41 -3.12 11.58
CA ALA A 645 -2.02 -4.28 12.40
C ALA A 645 -0.57 -4.23 12.92
N LEU A 646 0.35 -3.55 12.21
CA LEU A 646 1.74 -3.40 12.64
C LEU A 646 1.99 -2.12 13.46
N TYR A 647 1.35 -1.01 13.11
CA TYR A 647 1.70 0.32 13.63
C TYR A 647 0.59 1.00 14.45
N GLY A 648 -0.62 0.43 14.52
CA GLY A 648 -1.76 1.00 15.25
C GLY A 648 -2.50 2.13 14.51
N GLY A 649 -2.08 2.48 13.29
CA GLY A 649 -2.68 3.54 12.48
C GLY A 649 -2.55 3.32 10.98
N VAL A 650 -3.36 4.06 10.21
CA VAL A 650 -3.51 3.92 8.75
C VAL A 650 -2.63 4.95 8.00
N PRO A 651 -1.89 4.55 6.94
CA PRO A 651 -1.00 5.45 6.20
C PRO A 651 -1.78 6.44 5.32
N VAL A 652 -1.22 7.64 5.15
CA VAL A 652 -1.78 8.70 4.32
C VAL A 652 -1.38 8.57 2.85
N LYS A 653 -2.36 8.69 1.94
CA LYS A 653 -2.19 8.59 0.49
C LYS A 653 -1.83 9.94 -0.12
N GLY A 654 -0.58 10.13 -0.50
CA GLY A 654 -0.13 11.34 -1.19
C GLY A 654 1.39 11.45 -1.27
N PRO A 655 1.94 12.55 -1.81
CA PRO A 655 3.39 12.77 -1.89
C PRO A 655 4.10 12.79 -0.53
N HIS A 656 3.37 13.14 0.53
CA HIS A 656 3.80 13.23 1.94
C HIS A 656 3.78 11.89 2.71
N CYS A 657 3.46 10.78 2.04
CA CYS A 657 3.32 9.45 2.67
C CYS A 657 4.56 8.99 3.45
N HIS A 658 5.77 9.39 3.03
CA HIS A 658 7.03 9.07 3.70
C HIS A 658 7.07 9.63 5.12
N GLU A 659 6.70 10.89 5.32
CA GLU A 659 6.64 11.51 6.65
C GLU A 659 5.49 10.95 7.48
N GLY A 660 4.32 10.72 6.88
CA GLY A 660 3.18 10.09 7.56
C GLY A 660 3.51 8.70 8.10
N GLY A 661 4.30 7.92 7.38
CA GLY A 661 4.77 6.62 7.85
C GLY A 661 5.88 6.69 8.91
N LEU A 662 6.76 7.70 8.89
CA LEU A 662 7.64 7.98 10.05
C LEU A 662 6.81 8.29 11.30
N ARG A 663 5.75 9.11 11.16
CA ARG A 663 4.83 9.45 12.24
C ARG A 663 4.02 8.23 12.73
N LEU A 664 3.73 7.24 11.89
CA LEU A 664 3.16 5.94 12.29
C LEU A 664 4.16 5.09 13.09
N ILE A 665 5.43 5.02 12.67
CA ILE A 665 6.47 4.26 13.41
C ILE A 665 6.69 4.87 14.79
N ILE A 666 6.74 6.21 14.90
CA ILE A 666 6.85 6.92 16.18
C ILE A 666 5.59 6.71 17.04
N HIS A 667 4.39 6.71 16.45
CA HIS A 667 3.15 6.39 17.15
C HIS A 667 3.18 4.97 17.76
N ALA A 668 3.61 3.96 17.00
CA ALA A 668 3.75 2.59 17.50
C ALA A 668 4.74 2.49 18.67
N LEU A 669 5.89 3.18 18.58
CA LEU A 669 6.88 3.27 19.65
C LEU A 669 6.30 3.95 20.90
N ALA A 670 5.61 5.07 20.74
CA ALA A 670 4.98 5.82 21.83
C ALA A 670 3.89 5.00 22.52
N MET A 671 3.02 4.32 21.76
CA MET A 671 1.91 3.53 22.29
C MET A 671 2.39 2.29 23.05
N SER A 672 3.48 1.64 22.62
CA SER A 672 4.06 0.53 23.38
C SER A 672 4.79 1.02 24.65
N ALA A 673 5.57 2.10 24.57
CA ALA A 673 6.24 2.67 25.74
C ALA A 673 5.26 3.18 26.82
N ALA A 674 4.18 3.84 26.41
CA ALA A 674 3.20 4.45 27.31
C ALA A 674 2.56 3.45 28.29
N LYS A 675 2.30 2.20 27.84
CA LYS A 675 1.76 1.11 28.67
C LYS A 675 2.58 0.86 29.95
N TYR A 676 3.89 1.06 29.88
CA TYR A 676 4.86 0.73 30.94
C TYR A 676 5.30 1.93 31.78
N GLY A 677 4.61 3.08 31.64
CA GLY A 677 4.99 4.34 32.28
C GLY A 677 6.26 4.97 31.68
N LEU A 678 6.63 4.56 30.48
CA LEU A 678 7.79 5.06 29.74
C LEU A 678 7.33 6.10 28.71
N ALA A 679 7.99 7.24 28.69
CA ALA A 679 7.79 8.26 27.67
C ALA A 679 8.95 8.22 26.67
N ILE A 680 8.67 8.64 25.44
CA ILE A 680 9.66 8.68 24.35
C ILE A 680 9.97 10.12 23.93
N GLU A 681 11.16 10.32 23.39
CA GLU A 681 11.57 11.57 22.74
C GLU A 681 12.29 11.23 21.41
N PRO A 682 11.67 11.50 20.25
CA PRO A 682 12.33 11.35 18.95
C PRO A 682 13.53 12.30 18.84
N LEU A 683 14.69 11.75 18.50
CA LEU A 683 15.93 12.51 18.32
C LEU A 683 16.24 12.74 16.84
N LEU A 684 15.98 11.73 16.00
CA LEU A 684 16.21 11.78 14.56
C LEU A 684 15.34 10.72 13.88
N SER A 685 14.45 11.13 12.97
CA SER A 685 13.55 10.23 12.24
C SER A 685 13.70 10.47 10.73
N LEU A 686 14.30 9.53 10.00
CA LEU A 686 14.64 9.71 8.58
C LEU A 686 13.97 8.66 7.68
N SER A 687 13.36 9.11 6.59
CA SER A 687 12.95 8.26 5.46
C SER A 687 14.09 8.24 4.43
N ILE A 688 14.74 7.10 4.27
CA ILE A 688 15.97 6.93 3.50
C ILE A 688 15.74 5.87 2.42
N ASP A 689 15.67 6.30 1.16
CA ASP A 689 15.53 5.47 -0.06
C ASP A 689 14.30 4.53 -0.05
N PHE A 690 14.40 3.40 0.67
CA PHE A 690 13.38 2.36 0.80
C PHE A 690 13.15 1.89 2.25
N TYR A 691 13.73 2.56 3.25
CA TYR A 691 13.57 2.24 4.67
C TYR A 691 13.41 3.50 5.53
N ALA A 692 12.81 3.33 6.71
CA ALA A 692 12.77 4.34 7.76
C ALA A 692 13.84 4.00 8.80
N ARG A 693 14.53 5.01 9.33
CA ARG A 693 15.45 4.87 10.47
C ARG A 693 15.10 5.91 11.53
N VAL A 694 14.77 5.45 12.73
CA VAL A 694 14.26 6.29 13.83
C VAL A 694 15.09 6.07 15.08
N PHE A 695 15.63 7.15 15.65
CA PHE A 695 16.41 7.18 16.87
C PHE A 695 15.60 7.86 17.98
N VAL A 696 15.39 7.14 19.08
CA VAL A 696 14.45 7.54 20.15
C VAL A 696 15.10 7.38 21.52
N ARG A 697 15.08 8.44 22.33
CA ARG A 697 15.39 8.38 23.75
C ARG A 697 14.17 7.84 24.50
N VAL A 698 14.38 6.83 25.36
CA VAL A 698 13.32 6.21 26.18
C VAL A 698 13.64 6.39 27.67
N HIS A 699 12.66 6.82 28.46
CA HIS A 699 12.84 7.09 29.89
C HIS A 699 11.54 6.90 30.69
N ARG A 700 11.67 6.55 31.96
CA ARG A 700 10.55 6.35 32.87
C ARG A 700 10.04 7.70 33.39
N SER A 701 8.87 8.10 32.93
CA SER A 701 8.18 9.29 33.46
C SER A 701 6.65 9.19 33.25
N PRO A 702 5.92 8.64 34.22
CA PRO A 702 4.45 8.58 34.20
C PRO A 702 3.77 9.96 34.10
N ALA A 703 4.48 11.04 34.44
CA ALA A 703 4.01 12.41 34.21
C ALA A 703 4.08 12.80 32.72
N GLN A 704 5.17 12.46 32.02
CA GLN A 704 5.32 12.78 30.59
C GLN A 704 4.45 11.88 29.69
N VAL A 705 4.15 10.65 30.11
CA VAL A 705 3.23 9.75 29.38
C VAL A 705 1.85 10.39 29.15
N LYS A 706 1.38 11.28 30.03
CA LYS A 706 0.07 11.95 29.87
C LYS A 706 -0.02 12.83 28.60
N PHE A 707 1.11 13.42 28.20
CA PHE A 707 1.20 14.26 27.00
C PHE A 707 1.18 13.46 25.70
N VAL A 708 1.45 12.14 25.74
CA VAL A 708 1.42 11.27 24.55
C VAL A 708 0.09 11.38 23.82
N SER A 709 -1.04 11.51 24.53
CA SER A 709 -2.37 11.69 23.92
C SER A 709 -2.54 12.98 23.11
N GLY A 710 -1.85 14.07 23.50
CA GLY A 710 -1.86 15.35 22.79
C GLY A 710 -0.90 15.37 21.60
N ASN A 711 0.11 14.49 21.62
CA ASN A 711 1.08 14.32 20.54
C ASN A 711 0.62 13.26 19.51
N MET A 712 -0.70 12.99 19.45
CA MET A 712 -1.33 12.13 18.44
C MET A 712 -2.35 12.90 17.61
N MET A 713 -2.30 12.68 16.30
CA MET A 713 -3.24 13.25 15.34
C MET A 713 -3.78 12.20 14.37
N THR A 714 -5.02 12.44 13.95
CA THR A 714 -5.65 11.91 12.75
C THR A 714 -5.49 12.94 11.63
N VAL A 715 -5.45 12.50 10.38
CA VAL A 715 -5.29 13.37 9.20
C VAL A 715 -6.46 13.15 8.24
N PHE A 716 -7.20 14.21 7.92
CA PHE A 716 -8.16 14.23 6.82
C PHE A 716 -7.41 14.64 5.54
N ASN A 717 -7.51 13.88 4.46
CA ASN A 717 -6.64 14.03 3.29
C ASN A 717 -7.40 13.85 1.95
N CYS A 718 -7.18 14.79 1.03
CA CYS A 718 -7.82 14.91 -0.28
C CYS A 718 -7.02 14.16 -1.37
N ASP A 719 -6.90 12.86 -1.18
CA ASP A 719 -6.06 11.93 -1.96
C ASP A 719 -6.47 11.73 -3.43
N GLU A 720 -7.76 11.83 -3.76
CA GLU A 720 -8.30 11.75 -5.13
C GLU A 720 -8.44 13.12 -5.80
N GLY A 721 -8.38 14.20 -5.01
CA GLY A 721 -8.66 15.56 -5.46
C GLY A 721 -7.39 16.38 -5.71
N CYS A 722 -7.10 17.29 -4.79
CA CYS A 722 -6.01 18.25 -4.92
C CYS A 722 -4.76 17.94 -4.07
N GLY A 723 -4.82 16.93 -3.20
CA GLY A 723 -3.74 16.58 -2.26
C GLY A 723 -3.73 17.41 -0.96
N ALA A 724 -4.76 18.23 -0.71
CA ALA A 724 -4.90 18.99 0.53
C ALA A 724 -5.11 18.10 1.77
N TRP A 725 -4.61 18.53 2.92
CA TRP A 725 -4.77 17.83 4.19
C TRP A 725 -5.10 18.77 5.34
N SER A 726 -5.88 18.27 6.30
CA SER A 726 -6.26 18.94 7.55
C SER A 726 -6.00 18.00 8.73
N ILE A 727 -5.53 18.55 9.85
CA ILE A 727 -5.03 17.79 11.00
C ILE A 727 -6.06 17.82 12.12
N GLN A 728 -6.28 16.69 12.77
CA GLN A 728 -7.17 16.52 13.92
C GLN A 728 -6.37 15.95 15.10
N PRO A 729 -5.93 16.75 16.08
CA PRO A 729 -5.36 16.21 17.32
C PRO A 729 -6.42 15.40 18.08
N LEU A 730 -6.00 14.39 18.84
CA LEU A 730 -6.91 13.56 19.65
C LEU A 730 -7.28 14.24 20.98
N THR A 731 -6.30 14.86 21.65
CA THR A 731 -6.52 15.67 22.86
C THR A 731 -5.80 17.01 22.75
N GLN A 732 -6.14 17.96 23.62
CA GLN A 732 -5.44 19.23 23.75
C GLN A 732 -4.87 19.36 25.17
N THR A 733 -3.60 19.76 25.28
CA THR A 733 -2.99 20.18 26.54
C THR A 733 -3.04 21.71 26.61
N LYS A 734 -3.69 22.27 27.63
CA LYS A 734 -3.73 23.73 27.88
C LYS A 734 -3.10 24.01 29.24
N GLN A 735 -2.33 25.09 29.37
CA GLN A 735 -1.87 25.52 30.69
C GLN A 735 -3.03 26.19 31.43
N LYS A 736 -3.29 25.76 32.67
CA LYS A 736 -4.18 26.46 33.63
C LYS A 736 -3.36 26.89 34.84
N LEU A 737 -3.78 27.92 35.55
CA LEU A 737 -3.17 28.33 36.81
C LEU A 737 -3.86 27.61 37.98
N ASP A 738 -3.05 27.10 38.91
CA ASP A 738 -3.51 26.61 40.21
C ASP A 738 -3.95 27.80 41.11
N LYS A 739 -4.65 27.52 42.23
CA LYS A 739 -5.01 28.51 43.26
C LYS A 739 -3.82 29.31 43.80
N LYS A 740 -2.59 28.81 43.62
CA LYS A 740 -1.32 29.48 43.98
C LYS A 740 -0.64 30.21 42.80
N GLY A 741 -1.35 30.46 41.71
CA GLY A 741 -0.83 31.16 40.52
C GLY A 741 0.17 30.36 39.67
N LYS A 742 0.46 29.10 40.03
CA LYS A 742 1.43 28.26 39.31
C LYS A 742 0.78 27.59 38.09
N PRO A 743 1.39 27.65 36.88
CA PRO A 743 0.87 26.93 35.73
C PRO A 743 1.00 25.41 35.89
N PHE A 744 -0.04 24.69 35.46
CA PHE A 744 -0.09 23.23 35.37
C PHE A 744 -0.72 22.78 34.04
N PRO A 745 -0.34 21.62 33.49
CA PRO A 745 -0.93 21.08 32.27
C PRO A 745 -2.33 20.52 32.56
N HIS A 746 -3.33 21.07 31.89
CA HIS A 746 -4.70 20.58 31.89
C HIS A 746 -4.99 19.89 30.55
N PHE A 747 -5.11 18.56 30.60
CA PHE A 747 -5.50 17.73 29.47
C PHE A 747 -7.02 17.82 29.25
N GLY A 748 -7.47 17.88 28.00
CA GLY A 748 -8.88 17.89 27.64
C GLY A 748 -9.10 17.39 26.21
N PHE A 749 -10.36 17.14 25.84
CA PHE A 749 -10.69 16.68 24.50
C PHE A 749 -10.37 17.74 23.45
N ALA A 750 -9.90 17.30 22.27
CA ALA A 750 -9.86 18.16 21.09
C ALA A 750 -11.29 18.33 20.53
N GLN A 751 -11.61 19.54 20.07
CA GLN A 751 -12.82 19.75 19.27
C GLN A 751 -12.58 19.20 17.85
N GLY A 752 -13.64 18.70 17.21
CA GLY A 752 -13.60 18.19 15.85
C GLY A 752 -15.01 18.04 15.25
N PRO A 753 -15.10 17.69 13.95
CA PRO A 753 -13.98 17.49 13.04
C PRO A 753 -13.34 18.81 12.59
N THR A 754 -12.04 18.80 12.30
CA THR A 754 -11.31 19.94 11.71
C THR A 754 -11.44 20.05 10.17
N SER A 755 -12.18 19.15 9.54
CA SER A 755 -12.51 19.17 8.11
C SER A 755 -13.85 18.47 7.88
N ASP A 756 -14.62 18.96 6.92
CA ASP A 756 -15.79 18.25 6.39
C ASP A 756 -15.40 16.98 5.62
N SER A 757 -16.41 16.17 5.30
CA SER A 757 -16.31 14.98 4.42
C SER A 757 -15.85 15.30 2.98
N ARG A 758 -15.80 16.58 2.61
CA ARG A 758 -15.30 17.08 1.33
C ARG A 758 -14.25 18.17 1.56
N CYS A 759 -13.24 18.20 0.71
CA CYS A 759 -12.17 19.18 0.71
C CYS A 759 -12.70 20.58 0.39
N GLU A 760 -12.42 21.55 1.26
CA GLU A 760 -12.85 22.94 1.10
C GLU A 760 -12.31 23.58 -0.19
N HIS A 761 -11.08 23.27 -0.60
CA HIS A 761 -10.46 23.88 -1.78
C HIS A 761 -11.05 23.34 -3.09
N CYS A 762 -11.30 22.03 -3.23
CA CYS A 762 -11.66 21.39 -4.51
C CYS A 762 -12.93 20.50 -4.52
N GLY A 763 -13.68 20.40 -3.41
CA GLY A 763 -14.95 19.68 -3.32
C GLY A 763 -14.88 18.15 -3.42
N SER A 764 -13.69 17.56 -3.63
CA SER A 764 -13.47 16.11 -3.67
C SER A 764 -13.53 15.50 -2.25
N LYS A 765 -13.68 14.18 -2.14
CA LYS A 765 -13.76 13.48 -0.84
C LYS A 765 -12.51 13.70 0.01
N MET A 766 -12.70 13.65 1.34
CA MET A 766 -11.62 13.50 2.32
C MET A 766 -11.59 12.07 2.84
N HIS A 767 -10.41 11.45 2.84
CA HIS A 767 -10.17 10.15 3.49
C HIS A 767 -9.35 10.33 4.78
N VAL A 768 -9.46 9.37 5.70
CA VAL A 768 -8.87 9.43 7.04
C VAL A 768 -7.59 8.59 7.11
N GLY A 769 -6.52 9.16 7.66
CA GLY A 769 -5.28 8.48 8.03
C GLY A 769 -4.88 8.75 9.49
N GLY A 770 -3.96 7.95 10.02
CA GLY A 770 -3.59 7.92 11.43
C GLY A 770 -4.35 6.87 12.25
N PRO A 771 -4.36 6.95 13.59
CA PRO A 771 -3.62 7.93 14.38
C PRO A 771 -2.10 7.85 14.17
N MET A 772 -1.42 8.99 14.26
CA MET A 772 0.04 9.10 14.07
C MET A 772 0.63 10.24 14.91
N TRP A 773 1.95 10.24 15.08
CA TRP A 773 2.66 11.23 15.90
C TRP A 773 2.56 12.65 15.35
N SER A 774 1.99 13.57 16.13
CA SER A 774 1.92 15.00 15.82
C SER A 774 3.07 15.82 16.40
N GLY A 775 3.91 15.25 17.27
CA GLY A 775 5.09 15.94 17.80
C GLY A 775 6.22 16.12 16.77
N PRO A 776 7.34 16.77 17.18
CA PRO A 776 8.56 16.86 16.38
C PRO A 776 9.12 15.48 15.97
N LEU A 777 9.78 15.44 14.81
CA LEU A 777 10.49 14.26 14.28
C LEU A 777 11.97 14.21 14.71
N HIS A 778 12.49 15.33 15.20
CA HIS A 778 13.92 15.58 15.40
C HIS A 778 14.16 16.37 16.70
N ASN A 779 15.33 16.16 17.31
CA ASN A 779 15.90 17.05 18.32
C ASN A 779 17.08 17.81 17.64
N PRO A 780 16.98 19.13 17.43
CA PRO A 780 17.96 19.86 16.61
C PRO A 780 19.37 19.86 17.23
N HIS A 781 19.48 19.81 18.56
CA HIS A 781 20.77 19.70 19.25
C HIS A 781 21.43 18.33 19.01
N PHE A 782 20.65 17.25 18.87
CA PHE A 782 21.20 15.93 18.54
C PHE A 782 21.78 15.92 17.13
N ILE A 783 21.05 16.48 16.16
CA ILE A 783 21.53 16.62 14.77
C ILE A 783 22.78 17.50 14.72
N GLN A 784 22.77 18.65 15.39
CA GLN A 784 23.91 19.57 15.43
C GLN A 784 25.15 18.92 16.07
N ASN A 785 24.98 18.07 17.09
CA ASN A 785 26.10 17.34 17.69
C ASN A 785 26.76 16.39 16.66
N ILE A 786 25.95 15.59 15.95
CA ILE A 786 26.47 14.69 14.89
C ILE A 786 27.15 15.50 13.77
N LEU A 787 26.54 16.58 13.29
CA LEU A 787 27.13 17.48 12.29
C LEU A 787 28.48 18.05 12.74
N THR A 788 28.63 18.38 14.03
CA THR A 788 29.87 18.90 14.63
C THR A 788 30.98 17.85 14.73
N MET A 789 30.63 16.55 14.68
CA MET A 789 31.59 15.45 14.65
C MET A 789 32.14 15.18 13.24
N LEU A 790 31.34 15.39 12.17
CA LEU A 790 31.70 14.99 10.80
C LEU A 790 33.07 15.50 10.32
N PRO A 791 33.49 16.76 10.55
CA PRO A 791 34.80 17.26 10.09
C PRO A 791 36.01 16.64 10.80
N LYS A 792 35.79 15.79 11.82
CA LYS A 792 36.84 15.14 12.62
C LYS A 792 36.93 13.63 12.35
N LEU A 793 36.18 13.13 11.36
CA LEU A 793 36.15 11.71 11.00
C LEU A 793 37.14 11.39 9.88
N ASP A 794 37.70 10.18 9.89
CA ASP A 794 38.42 9.64 8.74
C ASP A 794 37.43 9.25 7.63
N GLN A 795 37.55 9.93 6.48
CA GLN A 795 36.72 9.70 5.29
C GLN A 795 37.03 8.34 4.62
N GLY A 796 38.20 7.73 4.90
CA GLY A 796 38.53 6.36 4.50
C GLY A 796 37.74 5.29 5.27
N VAL A 797 37.36 5.56 6.52
CA VAL A 797 36.46 4.74 7.33
C VAL A 797 35.00 5.03 6.98
N TYR A 798 34.60 6.31 7.05
CA TYR A 798 33.21 6.74 6.86
C TYR A 798 32.98 7.27 5.44
N GLN A 799 32.84 6.35 4.49
CA GLN A 799 32.71 6.66 3.07
C GLN A 799 31.40 7.42 2.72
N THR A 800 30.42 7.49 3.62
CA THR A 800 29.13 8.16 3.36
C THR A 800 28.97 9.53 4.02
N VAL A 801 30.04 10.12 4.60
CA VAL A 801 30.00 11.42 5.32
C VAL A 801 29.30 12.54 4.53
N ASP A 802 29.62 12.74 3.24
CA ASP A 802 29.01 13.80 2.43
C ASP A 802 27.48 13.64 2.30
N ARG A 803 27.00 12.38 2.31
CA ARG A 803 25.58 12.03 2.30
C ARG A 803 24.95 12.25 3.68
N ILE A 804 25.67 11.95 4.75
CA ILE A 804 25.20 12.17 6.13
C ILE A 804 25.08 13.68 6.40
N GLU A 805 26.08 14.47 6.02
CA GLU A 805 26.05 15.93 6.14
C GLU A 805 24.83 16.51 5.39
N GLY A 806 24.63 16.12 4.12
CA GLY A 806 23.50 16.59 3.31
C GLY A 806 22.14 16.20 3.89
N MET A 807 21.97 14.95 4.30
CA MET A 807 20.73 14.44 4.90
C MET A 807 20.42 15.13 6.23
N LEU A 808 21.39 15.20 7.14
CA LEU A 808 21.23 15.80 8.46
C LEU A 808 21.03 17.32 8.41
N THR A 809 21.72 18.03 7.51
CA THR A 809 21.49 19.47 7.29
C THR A 809 20.06 19.71 6.83
N THR A 810 19.56 18.90 5.89
CA THR A 810 18.18 19.03 5.40
C THR A 810 17.15 18.69 6.49
N ALA A 811 17.42 17.72 7.36
CA ALA A 811 16.56 17.40 8.51
C ALA A 811 16.59 18.48 9.62
N LEU A 812 17.67 19.28 9.71
CA LEU A 812 17.75 20.46 10.58
C LEU A 812 17.01 21.67 9.96
N GLU A 813 17.06 21.84 8.64
CA GLU A 813 16.30 22.84 7.87
C GLU A 813 14.76 22.63 7.95
N GLU A 814 14.28 21.46 8.39
CA GLU A 814 12.84 21.15 8.45
C GLU A 814 12.09 21.74 9.64
N ASP A 815 12.76 22.04 10.76
CA ASP A 815 12.08 22.58 11.95
C ASP A 815 11.80 24.08 11.79
N LEU A 816 10.63 24.37 11.23
CA LEU A 816 10.11 25.73 11.07
C LEU A 816 9.88 26.47 12.40
N ASN A 817 10.07 25.86 13.58
CA ASN A 817 10.02 26.57 14.85
C ASN A 817 11.38 27.21 15.20
N LEU A 818 12.47 26.84 14.52
CA LEU A 818 13.78 27.47 14.66
C LEU A 818 13.83 28.81 13.92
N ASN A 819 14.29 29.86 14.60
CA ASN A 819 14.48 31.18 14.01
C ASN A 819 15.76 31.23 13.14
N THR A 820 15.66 30.65 11.94
CA THR A 820 16.71 30.64 10.90
C THR A 820 16.83 31.98 10.14
N ALA A 821 16.57 33.10 10.82
CA ALA A 821 16.55 34.44 10.22
C ALA A 821 17.94 34.96 9.82
N ASP A 822 18.98 34.59 10.58
CA ASP A 822 20.37 34.92 10.26
C ASP A 822 21.02 33.79 9.44
N GLY A 823 21.55 34.13 8.26
CA GLY A 823 22.25 33.21 7.36
C GLY A 823 23.64 32.74 7.84
N ASN A 824 23.91 32.76 9.14
CA ASN A 824 25.14 32.26 9.77
C ASN A 824 24.81 31.02 10.61
N THR A 825 25.61 29.96 10.47
CA THR A 825 25.44 28.68 11.19
C THR A 825 25.89 28.78 12.65
N SER A 826 25.22 29.63 13.42
CA SER A 826 25.42 29.80 14.87
C SER A 826 24.14 30.30 15.51
N LEU A 827 23.45 29.43 16.26
CA LEU A 827 22.39 29.86 17.16
C LEU A 827 23.00 30.75 18.25
N LYS A 828 22.87 32.06 18.11
CA LYS A 828 23.15 32.99 19.22
C LYS A 828 22.10 32.75 20.29
N LEU A 829 22.51 32.15 21.41
CA LEU A 829 21.76 32.32 22.65
C LEU A 829 21.85 33.80 23.03
N ASN A 830 20.72 34.44 23.35
CA ASN A 830 20.75 35.80 23.90
C ASN A 830 21.33 35.76 25.32
N ASP A 831 22.26 36.66 25.61
CA ASP A 831 23.03 36.67 26.84
C ASP A 831 22.19 36.93 28.10
N ALA A 832 22.32 36.03 29.08
CA ALA A 832 21.97 36.32 30.49
C ALA A 832 22.70 35.40 31.52
N GLN A 833 23.72 34.63 31.12
CA GLN A 833 24.61 33.94 32.07
C GLN A 833 25.89 33.45 31.40
N THR A 834 27.05 33.94 31.87
CA THR A 834 28.38 33.52 31.42
C THR A 834 28.68 32.11 31.91
N VAL A 835 28.70 31.14 31.00
CA VAL A 835 29.18 29.78 31.24
C VAL A 835 30.39 29.54 30.33
N ASN A 836 31.49 29.06 30.92
CA ASN A 836 32.73 28.81 30.17
C ASN A 836 32.52 27.80 29.04
N VAL A 837 33.30 27.93 27.96
CA VAL A 837 33.11 27.24 26.67
C VAL A 837 33.65 25.79 26.70
N ASP A 838 33.30 25.04 27.74
CA ASP A 838 33.60 23.62 27.90
C ASP A 838 32.30 22.80 28.01
N THR A 839 32.24 21.70 27.27
CA THR A 839 31.18 20.66 27.30
C THR A 839 29.81 20.99 26.67
N THR A 840 29.76 21.28 25.36
CA THR A 840 28.53 21.25 24.55
C THR A 840 27.92 19.85 24.31
N ALA A 841 28.38 18.82 25.02
CA ALA A 841 27.98 17.41 24.82
C ALA A 841 26.55 17.07 25.31
N ILE A 842 25.81 18.01 25.90
CA ILE A 842 24.50 17.73 26.50
C ILE A 842 23.38 18.00 25.50
N VAL A 843 22.76 16.93 24.98
CA VAL A 843 21.52 16.98 24.19
C VAL A 843 20.33 17.22 25.14
N PRO A 844 19.72 18.43 25.16
CA PRO A 844 18.63 18.74 26.09
C PRO A 844 17.39 17.88 25.84
N ARG A 845 16.44 17.96 26.78
CA ARG A 845 15.12 17.35 26.69
C ARG A 845 14.17 18.32 25.98
N VAL A 846 13.53 17.90 24.89
CA VAL A 846 12.41 18.66 24.28
C VAL A 846 11.21 18.70 25.25
N ASP A 847 10.41 19.77 25.20
CA ASP A 847 9.16 19.87 25.95
C ASP A 847 8.16 18.76 25.50
N PRO A 848 7.70 17.87 26.40
CA PRO A 848 6.70 16.85 26.09
C PRO A 848 5.38 17.41 25.54
N ALA A 849 5.06 18.68 25.78
CA ALA A 849 3.85 19.35 25.27
C ALA A 849 4.00 19.92 23.85
N LEU A 850 5.18 19.86 23.24
CA LEU A 850 5.43 20.45 21.92
C LEU A 850 4.82 19.58 20.82
N SER A 851 3.80 20.10 20.14
CA SER A 851 3.32 19.58 18.87
C SER A 851 4.05 20.25 17.70
N ASP A 852 4.24 19.52 16.61
CA ASP A 852 4.59 20.07 15.31
C ASP A 852 3.37 20.81 14.76
N ASN A 853 3.55 22.11 14.48
CA ASN A 853 2.48 22.98 13.96
C ASN A 853 2.30 22.85 12.44
N PHE A 854 3.32 22.34 11.74
CA PHE A 854 3.40 22.34 10.28
C PHE A 854 3.93 20.99 9.76
N PRO A 855 3.29 19.85 10.09
CA PRO A 855 3.68 18.55 9.57
C PRO A 855 3.36 18.44 8.07
N PHE A 856 4.05 17.51 7.40
CA PHE A 856 3.97 17.25 5.96
C PHE A 856 4.58 18.35 5.07
N TYR A 857 4.67 18.04 3.78
CA TYR A 857 5.35 18.85 2.78
C TYR A 857 4.62 18.81 1.43
N PHE A 858 4.76 19.90 0.68
CA PHE A 858 4.17 20.09 -0.63
C PHE A 858 5.12 19.56 -1.71
N SER A 859 4.59 18.82 -2.69
CA SER A 859 5.34 18.39 -3.87
C SER A 859 4.96 19.24 -5.07
N LEU A 860 5.93 19.98 -5.62
CA LEU A 860 5.68 21.02 -6.63
C LEU A 860 5.14 20.44 -7.93
N SER A 861 5.61 19.25 -8.33
CA SER A 861 5.09 18.52 -9.49
C SER A 861 3.67 17.96 -9.24
N ALA A 862 3.29 17.65 -8.00
CA ALA A 862 1.95 17.19 -7.67
C ALA A 862 0.92 18.32 -7.76
N ILE A 863 1.18 19.48 -7.14
CA ILE A 863 0.27 20.64 -7.22
C ILE A 863 0.18 21.20 -8.64
N SER A 864 1.28 21.22 -9.39
CA SER A 864 1.27 21.64 -10.81
C SER A 864 0.48 20.67 -11.70
N LYS A 865 0.52 19.35 -11.39
CA LYS A 865 -0.27 18.32 -12.07
C LYS A 865 -1.78 18.47 -11.82
N VAL A 866 -2.22 18.98 -10.67
CA VAL A 866 -3.63 19.28 -10.39
C VAL A 866 -4.16 20.37 -11.35
N LEU A 867 -3.38 21.44 -11.55
CA LEU A 867 -3.75 22.54 -12.46
C LEU A 867 -3.39 22.29 -13.94
N ARG A 868 -2.69 21.20 -14.28
CA ARG A 868 -2.21 20.89 -15.64
C ARG A 868 -1.26 21.95 -16.24
N THR A 869 -0.50 22.62 -15.38
CA THR A 869 0.50 23.63 -15.73
C THR A 869 1.94 23.07 -15.68
N ALA A 870 2.94 23.82 -16.16
CA ALA A 870 4.34 23.45 -16.01
C ALA A 870 4.74 23.45 -14.52
N THR A 871 5.66 22.56 -14.13
CA THR A 871 6.09 22.46 -12.74
C THR A 871 6.82 23.73 -12.32
N ILE A 872 6.27 24.45 -11.33
CA ILE A 872 6.91 25.63 -10.73
C ILE A 872 8.31 25.30 -10.21
N SER A 873 9.28 26.19 -10.46
CA SER A 873 10.64 26.02 -9.97
C SER A 873 10.65 26.13 -8.43
N ILE A 874 11.53 25.36 -7.77
CA ILE A 874 11.61 25.38 -6.31
C ILE A 874 12.08 26.74 -5.77
N ASP A 875 12.83 27.49 -6.58
CA ASP A 875 13.28 28.84 -6.22
C ASP A 875 12.17 29.88 -6.48
N ALA A 876 11.38 29.79 -7.55
CA ALA A 876 10.20 30.64 -7.76
C ALA A 876 9.15 30.46 -6.65
N MET A 877 8.89 29.21 -6.23
CA MET A 877 7.96 28.92 -5.14
C MET A 877 8.49 29.45 -3.79
N ARG A 878 9.79 29.29 -3.49
CA ARG A 878 10.40 29.92 -2.29
C ARG A 878 10.37 31.44 -2.37
N GLY A 879 10.57 32.03 -3.54
CA GLY A 879 10.48 33.47 -3.79
C GLY A 879 9.11 34.02 -3.44
N ALA A 880 8.05 33.45 -4.02
CA ALA A 880 6.67 33.81 -3.75
C ALA A 880 6.29 33.66 -2.26
N LEU A 881 6.67 32.54 -1.63
CA LEU A 881 6.42 32.33 -0.19
C LEU A 881 7.14 33.37 0.68
N ARG A 882 8.43 33.62 0.44
CA ARG A 882 9.24 34.58 1.21
C ARG A 882 8.78 36.03 1.00
N HIS A 883 8.37 36.40 -0.22
CA HIS A 883 7.79 37.71 -0.51
C HIS A 883 6.50 37.96 0.30
N LEU A 884 5.67 36.92 0.45
CA LEU A 884 4.47 36.94 1.27
C LEU A 884 4.74 36.80 2.79
N GLY A 885 6.00 36.75 3.22
CA GLY A 885 6.40 36.62 4.63
C GLY A 885 6.32 35.20 5.21
N TYR A 886 6.08 34.18 4.37
CA TYR A 886 6.06 32.77 4.79
C TYR A 886 7.44 32.13 4.71
N ARG A 887 7.72 31.21 5.63
CA ARG A 887 8.98 30.47 5.68
C ARG A 887 8.87 29.24 4.79
N ALA A 888 9.95 28.92 4.07
CA ALA A 888 9.96 27.86 3.08
C ALA A 888 11.32 27.15 3.06
N THR A 889 11.32 25.86 3.40
CA THR A 889 12.50 25.00 3.48
C THR A 889 12.26 23.70 2.70
N ARG A 890 13.26 22.80 2.60
CA ARG A 890 13.11 21.48 1.95
C ARG A 890 12.72 20.42 2.97
N THR A 891 12.47 19.19 2.51
CA THR A 891 12.45 18.00 3.38
C THR A 891 13.48 16.97 2.93
N HIS A 892 14.05 16.25 3.89
CA HIS A 892 14.90 15.07 3.68
C HIS A 892 14.12 13.92 3.00
N ALA A 893 12.80 13.84 3.23
CA ALA A 893 12.01 12.66 2.90
C ALA A 893 11.79 12.47 1.39
N LYS A 894 11.87 13.54 0.58
CA LYS A 894 11.69 13.47 -0.88
C LYS A 894 12.22 14.71 -1.62
N PRO A 895 12.96 14.57 -2.73
CA PRO A 895 13.43 15.70 -3.53
C PRO A 895 12.30 16.47 -4.24
N ASN A 896 12.60 17.73 -4.59
CA ASN A 896 11.68 18.70 -5.23
C ASN A 896 10.35 18.92 -4.48
N THR A 897 10.51 19.27 -3.21
CA THR A 897 9.45 19.50 -2.22
C THR A 897 9.74 20.77 -1.42
N ILE A 898 8.69 21.35 -0.82
CA ILE A 898 8.79 22.46 0.11
C ILE A 898 7.98 22.17 1.37
N ARG A 899 8.54 22.50 2.53
CA ARG A 899 7.85 22.58 3.82
C ARG A 899 7.68 24.07 4.18
N THR A 900 6.50 24.47 4.64
CA THR A 900 6.15 25.88 4.87
C THR A 900 5.03 26.05 5.89
N ASP A 901 4.96 27.22 6.50
CA ASP A 901 3.89 27.67 7.41
C ASP A 901 2.73 28.41 6.69
N ALA A 902 2.77 28.46 5.35
CA ALA A 902 1.67 28.97 4.53
C ALA A 902 0.46 28.02 4.51
N PRO A 903 -0.77 28.51 4.72
CA PRO A 903 -1.98 27.69 4.62
C PRO A 903 -2.33 27.36 3.16
N TRP A 904 -3.14 26.32 2.96
CA TRP A 904 -3.48 25.78 1.65
C TRP A 904 -4.04 26.80 0.64
N ASP A 905 -4.85 27.77 1.07
CA ASP A 905 -5.39 28.78 0.15
C ASP A 905 -4.33 29.74 -0.39
N VAL A 906 -3.24 29.98 0.36
CA VAL A 906 -2.08 30.74 -0.11
C VAL A 906 -1.28 29.91 -1.11
N ILE A 907 -1.09 28.62 -0.86
CA ILE A 907 -0.46 27.69 -1.82
C ILE A 907 -1.24 27.66 -3.14
N TRP A 908 -2.58 27.60 -3.07
CA TRP A 908 -3.42 27.63 -4.27
C TRP A 908 -3.48 29.01 -4.94
N GLU A 909 -3.37 30.13 -4.20
CA GLU A 909 -3.23 31.45 -4.82
C GLU A 909 -1.90 31.60 -5.57
N ILE A 910 -0.78 31.18 -4.95
CA ILE A 910 0.53 31.18 -5.63
C ILE A 910 0.48 30.31 -6.90
N MET A 911 -0.20 29.16 -6.86
CA MET A 911 -0.36 28.31 -8.04
C MET A 911 -1.33 28.87 -9.10
N ARG A 912 -2.37 29.64 -8.71
CA ARG A 912 -3.22 30.41 -9.66
C ARG A 912 -2.41 31.52 -10.33
N GLU A 913 -1.63 32.27 -9.55
CA GLU A 913 -0.77 33.34 -10.06
C GLU A 913 0.38 32.81 -10.93
N TRP A 914 0.90 31.62 -10.65
CA TRP A 914 1.87 30.94 -11.54
C TRP A 914 1.26 30.65 -12.90
N VAL A 915 0.01 30.15 -12.92
CA VAL A 915 -0.76 29.96 -14.16
C VAL A 915 -0.98 31.29 -14.88
N ARG A 916 -1.41 32.34 -14.17
CA ARG A 916 -1.72 33.65 -14.76
C ARG A 916 -0.49 34.39 -15.31
N GLN A 917 0.63 34.34 -14.60
CA GLN A 917 1.83 35.13 -14.91
C GLN A 917 2.89 34.41 -15.73
N LYS A 918 3.02 33.07 -15.62
CA LYS A 918 4.21 32.33 -16.09
C LYS A 918 3.90 31.09 -16.93
N SER A 919 2.81 30.37 -16.63
CA SER A 919 2.50 29.10 -17.32
C SER A 919 0.99 28.90 -17.52
N PRO A 920 0.37 29.63 -18.47
CA PRO A 920 -1.05 29.54 -18.75
C PRO A 920 -1.47 28.14 -19.20
N ILE A 921 -2.65 27.73 -18.75
CA ILE A 921 -3.22 26.41 -19.06
C ILE A 921 -3.80 26.43 -20.48
N LYS A 922 -3.53 25.38 -21.26
CA LYS A 922 -4.11 25.22 -22.61
C LYS A 922 -5.63 25.03 -22.52
N GLU A 923 -6.37 25.64 -23.43
CA GLU A 923 -7.82 25.48 -23.53
C GLU A 923 -8.23 23.98 -23.58
N GLY A 924 -9.29 23.63 -22.85
CA GLY A 924 -9.76 22.25 -22.71
C GLY A 924 -8.89 21.30 -21.87
N ALA A 925 -7.72 21.71 -21.38
CA ALA A 925 -6.84 20.83 -20.58
C ALA A 925 -7.39 20.50 -19.18
N LEU A 926 -8.20 21.40 -18.61
CA LEU A 926 -8.99 21.15 -17.40
C LEU A 926 -10.43 20.75 -17.79
N LYS A 927 -10.91 19.64 -17.25
CA LYS A 927 -12.31 19.21 -17.43
C LYS A 927 -13.22 19.95 -16.45
N PRO A 928 -14.45 20.34 -16.83
CA PRO A 928 -15.45 20.83 -15.88
C PRO A 928 -15.63 19.86 -14.70
N GLY A 929 -15.72 20.41 -13.48
CA GLY A 929 -15.81 19.62 -12.25
C GLY A 929 -14.54 18.87 -11.83
N SER A 930 -13.42 18.99 -12.56
CA SER A 930 -12.14 18.46 -12.09
C SER A 930 -11.55 19.30 -10.94
N PRO A 931 -10.72 18.73 -10.04
CA PRO A 931 -10.18 19.46 -8.89
C PRO A 931 -9.45 20.75 -9.28
N GLY A 932 -8.68 20.73 -10.37
CA GLY A 932 -8.00 21.91 -10.89
C GLY A 932 -8.96 22.98 -11.43
N ALA A 933 -10.07 22.59 -12.06
CA ALA A 933 -11.09 23.55 -12.51
C ALA A 933 -11.74 24.28 -11.32
N VAL A 934 -12.06 23.56 -10.23
CA VAL A 934 -12.65 24.14 -9.01
C VAL A 934 -11.67 25.05 -8.25
N ILE A 935 -10.36 24.82 -8.38
CA ILE A 935 -9.33 25.68 -7.79
C ILE A 935 -9.08 26.94 -8.62
N MET A 936 -9.17 26.83 -9.96
CA MET A 936 -9.08 27.98 -10.87
C MET A 936 -10.33 28.86 -10.78
N SER A 937 -11.53 28.28 -10.65
CA SER A 937 -12.81 29.01 -10.51
C SER A 937 -13.03 29.66 -9.13
N LYS A 938 -11.93 29.96 -8.43
CA LYS A 938 -11.84 30.69 -7.17
C LYS A 938 -10.77 31.81 -7.27
N GLY A 939 -10.34 32.13 -8.49
CA GLY A 939 -9.38 33.20 -8.77
C GLY A 939 -10.00 34.59 -8.64
N ARG A 940 -9.14 35.61 -8.78
CA ARG A 940 -9.50 37.03 -8.71
C ARG A 940 -10.67 37.42 -9.62
N ASP A 941 -10.71 36.85 -10.83
CA ASP A 941 -11.70 37.19 -11.86
C ASP A 941 -13.10 36.59 -11.58
N ASP A 942 -13.18 35.54 -10.76
CA ASP A 942 -14.42 34.91 -10.29
C ASP A 942 -14.85 35.40 -8.89
N VAL A 943 -14.12 36.32 -8.27
CA VAL A 943 -14.72 37.17 -7.23
C VAL A 943 -15.80 37.98 -7.93
N PRO A 944 -17.10 37.83 -7.59
CA PRO A 944 -18.12 38.62 -8.24
C PRO A 944 -17.81 40.10 -7.97
N LYS A 945 -17.54 40.85 -9.04
CA LYS A 945 -17.80 42.29 -9.06
C LYS A 945 -19.22 42.41 -8.50
N ILE A 946 -19.37 43.07 -7.35
CA ILE A 946 -20.66 43.11 -6.67
C ILE A 946 -21.61 43.87 -7.59
N ASP A 947 -22.43 43.13 -8.33
CA ASP A 947 -23.40 43.74 -9.22
C ASP A 947 -24.25 44.71 -8.41
N ASN A 948 -24.54 45.87 -9.00
CA ASN A 948 -25.36 46.91 -8.36
C ASN A 948 -26.77 46.41 -7.96
N ASN A 949 -27.17 45.20 -8.35
CA ASN A 949 -28.34 44.50 -7.83
C ASN A 949 -28.08 43.77 -6.50
N ASN A 950 -26.97 43.03 -6.33
CA ASN A 950 -26.67 42.36 -5.06
C ASN A 950 -26.38 43.38 -3.94
N GLN A 951 -25.76 44.52 -4.28
CA GLN A 951 -25.57 45.60 -3.30
C GLN A 951 -26.90 46.24 -2.86
N LYS A 952 -27.91 46.31 -3.75
CA LYS A 952 -29.29 46.72 -3.39
C LYS A 952 -30.03 45.72 -2.49
N VAL A 953 -29.67 44.43 -2.51
CA VAL A 953 -30.27 43.40 -1.64
C VAL A 953 -29.58 43.33 -0.28
N LEU A 954 -28.26 43.52 -0.24
CA LEU A 954 -27.47 43.46 1.00
C LEU A 954 -27.52 44.75 1.84
N GLU A 955 -27.69 45.93 1.23
CA GLU A 955 -27.82 47.20 1.96
C GLU A 955 -29.02 47.24 2.93
N PRO A 956 -30.26 46.86 2.54
CA PRO A 956 -31.40 46.77 3.45
C PRO A 956 -31.13 45.84 4.64
N LEU A 957 -30.62 44.63 4.38
CA LEU A 957 -30.29 43.66 5.43
C LEU A 957 -29.22 44.23 6.38
N ARG A 958 -28.17 44.87 5.85
CA ARG A 958 -27.12 45.52 6.65
C ARG A 958 -27.68 46.63 7.55
N ARG A 959 -28.70 47.37 7.10
CA ARG A 959 -29.36 48.41 7.89
C ARG A 959 -30.28 47.83 8.96
N GLU A 960 -31.08 46.81 8.66
CA GLU A 960 -31.90 46.13 9.68
C GLU A 960 -31.01 45.49 10.76
N LEU A 961 -29.93 44.81 10.38
CA LEU A 961 -28.93 44.28 11.32
C LEU A 961 -28.34 45.38 12.21
N GLN A 962 -28.01 46.55 11.65
CA GLN A 962 -27.50 47.70 12.41
C GLN A 962 -28.55 48.42 13.26
N LEU A 963 -29.85 48.25 12.99
CA LEU A 963 -30.93 48.74 13.84
C LEU A 963 -31.19 47.79 15.01
N VAL A 964 -31.25 46.47 14.75
CA VAL A 964 -31.37 45.44 15.80
C VAL A 964 -30.17 45.49 16.75
N LEU A 965 -28.94 45.67 16.24
CA LEU A 965 -27.74 45.84 17.07
C LEU A 965 -27.64 47.19 17.80
N LYS A 966 -28.57 48.12 17.60
CA LYS A 966 -28.63 49.43 18.28
C LYS A 966 -29.80 49.56 19.27
N GLN A 967 -30.70 48.57 19.33
CA GLN A 967 -31.74 48.52 20.35
C GLN A 967 -31.28 47.61 21.49
N GLU A 968 -31.22 48.14 22.70
CA GLU A 968 -31.08 47.32 23.90
C GLU A 968 -32.39 46.58 24.15
N GLY A 969 -32.33 45.25 24.10
CA GLY A 969 -33.49 44.37 24.18
C GLY A 969 -33.08 42.96 24.62
N ASN A 970 -34.06 42.12 24.94
CA ASN A 970 -33.78 40.75 25.39
C ASN A 970 -33.16 39.92 24.26
N LEU A 971 -32.20 39.06 24.60
CA LEU A 971 -31.37 38.33 23.64
C LEU A 971 -32.21 37.41 22.73
N THR A 972 -33.33 36.88 23.25
CA THR A 972 -34.30 36.09 22.49
C THR A 972 -35.06 36.91 21.44
N ASP A 973 -35.51 38.12 21.79
CA ASP A 973 -36.21 39.04 20.88
C ASP A 973 -35.27 39.54 19.77
N ILE A 974 -33.99 39.78 20.10
CA ILE A 974 -32.93 40.04 19.12
C ILE A 974 -32.79 38.87 18.13
N VAL A 975 -32.73 37.62 18.61
CA VAL A 975 -32.63 36.42 17.76
C VAL A 975 -33.86 36.26 16.86
N SER A 976 -35.07 36.34 17.39
CA SER A 976 -36.29 36.19 16.57
C SER A 976 -36.45 37.31 15.53
N ARG A 977 -35.96 38.53 15.80
CA ARG A 977 -35.91 39.61 14.79
C ARG A 977 -34.84 39.38 13.73
N LEU A 978 -33.70 38.78 14.08
CA LEU A 978 -32.67 38.37 13.12
C LEU A 978 -33.20 37.29 12.17
N GLU A 979 -33.87 36.28 12.71
CA GLU A 979 -34.52 35.21 11.95
C GLU A 979 -35.58 35.79 11.00
N ALA A 980 -36.48 36.65 11.49
CA ALA A 980 -37.49 37.32 10.67
C ALA A 980 -36.91 38.26 9.59
N ALA A 981 -35.69 38.78 9.75
CA ALA A 981 -34.99 39.55 8.71
C ALA A 981 -34.34 38.65 7.63
N LEU A 982 -33.84 37.47 8.03
CA LEU A 982 -33.30 36.46 7.12
C LEU A 982 -34.40 35.76 6.30
N GLU A 983 -35.57 35.52 6.87
CA GLU A 983 -36.73 35.00 6.15
C GLU A 983 -37.26 36.01 5.12
N ARG A 984 -37.47 37.28 5.52
CA ARG A 984 -37.94 38.35 4.62
C ARG A 984 -36.99 38.65 3.46
N THR A 985 -35.70 38.32 3.59
CA THR A 985 -34.71 38.45 2.51
C THR A 985 -34.55 37.16 1.67
N GLY A 986 -35.30 36.10 1.97
CA GLY A 986 -35.46 34.93 1.08
C GLY A 986 -34.25 34.02 0.96
N ALA A 987 -33.28 34.10 1.89
CA ALA A 987 -32.00 33.39 1.81
C ALA A 987 -32.14 31.85 1.80
N HIS A 988 -33.23 31.30 2.34
CA HIS A 988 -33.50 29.85 2.38
C HIS A 988 -34.16 29.30 1.10
N ARG A 989 -33.47 29.36 -0.04
CA ARG A 989 -33.79 28.57 -1.24
C ARG A 989 -32.56 27.91 -1.88
N ALA A 990 -32.18 26.75 -1.34
CA ALA A 990 -31.42 25.72 -2.04
C ALA A 990 -32.23 24.40 -2.03
N PRO A 991 -32.25 23.59 -3.12
CA PRO A 991 -33.25 22.55 -3.27
C PRO A 991 -32.89 21.20 -2.63
N GLY A 992 -33.65 20.82 -1.59
CA GLY A 992 -34.27 19.49 -1.54
C GLY A 992 -33.58 18.36 -0.75
N THR A 993 -34.09 18.12 0.46
CA THR A 993 -34.52 16.79 0.92
C THR A 993 -35.67 16.95 1.94
N LYS A 994 -36.48 15.90 2.15
CA LYS A 994 -37.64 15.89 3.05
C LYS A 994 -37.36 15.05 4.30
N SER A 995 -37.75 15.52 5.48
CA SER A 995 -37.88 14.67 6.68
C SER A 995 -38.73 15.29 7.79
N GLY A 996 -39.66 14.51 8.35
CA GLY A 996 -40.05 14.50 9.78
C GLY A 996 -40.60 15.78 10.44
N ALA A 997 -41.82 15.71 10.95
CA ALA A 997 -42.32 16.67 11.94
C ALA A 997 -41.68 16.42 13.33
N PRO A 998 -41.50 17.45 14.18
CA PRO A 998 -40.99 17.31 15.53
C PRO A 998 -42.09 16.96 16.54
N THR A 999 -41.75 16.12 17.53
CA THR A 999 -42.57 15.88 18.73
C THR A 999 -41.99 16.67 19.90
N GLN A 1000 -42.84 17.27 20.73
CA GLN A 1000 -42.46 18.08 21.90
C GLN A 1000 -42.06 17.23 23.11
N SER A 1001 -41.10 17.73 23.90
CA SER A 1001 -41.07 17.54 25.37
C SER A 1001 -40.18 18.61 26.04
N ASN A 1002 -40.41 18.86 27.34
CA ASN A 1002 -39.86 20.00 28.11
C ASN A 1002 -38.70 19.61 29.03
N GLY A 1003 -38.03 20.61 29.62
CA GLY A 1003 -37.03 20.46 30.70
C GLY A 1003 -35.75 21.25 30.41
N GLN A 1004 -35.79 22.59 30.41
CA GLN A 1004 -35.76 23.49 31.58
C GLN A 1004 -34.35 23.66 32.18
N TYR A 1005 -33.94 24.92 32.33
CA TYR A 1005 -32.65 25.35 32.86
C TYR A 1005 -32.63 25.35 34.39
N ASP A 1006 -31.42 25.22 34.95
CA ASP A 1006 -31.00 26.05 36.08
C ASP A 1006 -29.68 26.73 35.73
N SER A 1007 -29.53 28.00 36.15
CA SER A 1007 -28.32 28.79 35.96
C SER A 1007 -28.07 29.67 37.18
N GLU A 1008 -26.93 29.51 37.84
CA GLU A 1008 -26.47 30.48 38.83
C GLU A 1008 -25.35 31.36 38.28
N THR A 1009 -25.36 32.62 38.71
CA THR A 1009 -24.62 33.72 38.11
C THR A 1009 -23.55 34.22 39.05
N SER A 1010 -22.35 34.51 38.54
CA SER A 1010 -21.44 35.44 39.20
C SER A 1010 -20.69 36.30 38.17
N THR A 1011 -20.58 37.59 38.47
CA THR A 1011 -20.17 38.66 37.54
C THR A 1011 -18.65 38.91 37.56
N PRO A 1012 -18.08 39.50 36.49
CA PRO A 1012 -16.64 39.69 36.36
C PRO A 1012 -16.12 40.91 37.14
N SER A 1013 -14.85 40.85 37.53
CA SER A 1013 -14.06 42.01 37.97
C SER A 1013 -12.67 42.01 37.28
N PRO A 1014 -12.01 43.18 37.11
CA PRO A 1014 -11.22 43.43 35.89
C PRO A 1014 -9.70 43.30 36.04
N GLY A 1015 -9.02 42.98 34.93
CA GLY A 1015 -7.55 42.88 34.86
C GLY A 1015 -6.98 42.81 33.44
N SER A 1016 -6.91 43.96 32.76
CA SER A 1016 -6.05 44.25 31.58
C SER A 1016 -5.66 43.09 30.64
N LEU A 1017 -6.57 42.70 29.73
CA LEU A 1017 -6.15 42.06 28.48
C LEU A 1017 -5.62 43.14 27.53
N ALA A 1018 -4.30 43.15 27.29
CA ALA A 1018 -3.71 43.99 26.27
C ALA A 1018 -4.33 43.66 24.90
N ARG A 1019 -4.82 44.69 24.20
CA ARG A 1019 -5.57 44.57 22.95
C ARG A 1019 -4.70 44.02 21.82
N VAL A 1020 -4.58 42.70 21.74
CA VAL A 1020 -4.11 41.99 20.53
C VAL A 1020 -5.05 42.38 19.41
N LYS A 1021 -4.62 43.29 18.53
CA LYS A 1021 -5.32 43.57 17.28
C LYS A 1021 -5.34 42.27 16.50
N SER A 1022 -6.53 41.70 16.30
CA SER A 1022 -6.73 40.67 15.30
C SER A 1022 -6.32 41.26 13.95
N ILE A 1023 -5.14 40.90 13.47
CA ILE A 1023 -4.71 41.22 12.11
C ILE A 1023 -5.65 40.44 11.20
N THR A 1024 -6.65 41.13 10.67
CA THR A 1024 -7.57 40.59 9.67
C THR A 1024 -6.74 40.23 8.45
N ARG A 1025 -6.36 38.96 8.32
CA ARG A 1025 -5.53 38.50 7.21
C ARG A 1025 -6.27 38.86 5.91
N PRO A 1026 -5.61 39.53 4.95
CA PRO A 1026 -6.25 39.84 3.67
C PRO A 1026 -6.73 38.55 3.01
N HIS A 1027 -7.88 38.60 2.33
CA HIS A 1027 -8.42 37.43 1.65
C HIS A 1027 -7.38 36.88 0.64
N PRO A 1028 -7.17 35.55 0.51
CA PRO A 1028 -6.08 35.02 -0.30
C PRO A 1028 -6.02 35.61 -1.73
N SER A 1029 -7.16 35.81 -2.39
CA SER A 1029 -7.23 36.45 -3.71
C SER A 1029 -6.90 37.95 -3.76
N THR A 1030 -6.42 38.56 -2.67
CA THR A 1030 -5.91 39.94 -2.64
C THR A 1030 -4.39 40.02 -2.45
N LEU A 1031 -3.71 38.88 -2.21
CA LEU A 1031 -2.26 38.80 -2.03
C LEU A 1031 -1.49 39.10 -3.32
N GLU A 1032 -0.49 39.97 -3.26
CA GLU A 1032 0.41 40.24 -4.38
C GLU A 1032 1.51 39.17 -4.45
N VAL A 1033 1.47 38.32 -5.49
CA VAL A 1033 2.39 37.19 -5.63
C VAL A 1033 3.52 37.54 -6.60
N VAL A 1034 4.72 37.75 -6.07
CA VAL A 1034 5.93 38.04 -6.85
C VAL A 1034 6.86 36.82 -6.87
N PHE A 1035 7.10 36.28 -8.06
CA PHE A 1035 8.01 35.12 -8.27
C PHE A 1035 9.49 35.54 -8.34
N ASP A 1036 10.00 36.08 -7.23
CA ASP A 1036 11.42 36.45 -7.10
C ASP A 1036 12.31 35.22 -6.88
N GLU A 1037 12.82 34.64 -7.97
CA GLU A 1037 13.76 33.52 -7.90
C GLU A 1037 15.08 33.87 -7.18
N ALA A 1038 15.50 35.15 -7.12
CA ALA A 1038 16.71 35.55 -6.40
C ALA A 1038 16.50 35.50 -4.88
N LEU A 1039 15.35 35.97 -4.39
CA LEU A 1039 14.93 35.82 -2.99
C LEU A 1039 14.68 34.35 -2.61
N GLY A 1040 14.22 33.53 -3.57
CA GLY A 1040 13.98 32.10 -3.35
C GLY A 1040 15.24 31.24 -3.30
N LYS A 1041 16.25 31.57 -4.11
CA LYS A 1041 17.50 30.82 -4.27
C LYS A 1041 18.34 30.80 -3.00
N GLU A 1042 18.84 29.63 -2.64
CA GLU A 1042 19.72 29.47 -1.48
C GLU A 1042 21.19 29.68 -1.84
N VAL A 1043 21.87 30.57 -1.11
CA VAL A 1043 23.31 30.83 -1.24
C VAL A 1043 24.13 29.79 -0.45
N SER A 1044 23.88 28.50 -0.73
CA SER A 1044 24.60 27.38 -0.11
C SER A 1044 26.05 27.35 -0.58
N ARG A 1045 26.98 27.87 0.23
CA ARG A 1045 28.42 27.94 -0.10
C ARG A 1045 29.06 26.56 -0.34
N LYS A 1046 28.49 25.48 0.22
CA LYS A 1046 28.92 24.09 0.01
C LYS A 1046 27.90 23.32 -0.83
N ARG A 1047 28.37 22.45 -1.73
CA ARG A 1047 27.53 21.50 -2.48
C ARG A 1047 27.30 20.24 -1.64
N LEU A 1048 26.14 20.14 -0.99
CA LEU A 1048 25.79 19.00 -0.13
C LEU A 1048 25.10 17.87 -0.91
N VAL A 1049 25.52 16.62 -0.68
CA VAL A 1049 24.92 15.42 -1.29
C VAL A 1049 23.70 14.99 -0.48
N ARG A 1050 22.52 15.53 -0.83
CA ARG A 1050 21.28 15.29 -0.07
C ARG A 1050 20.58 13.97 -0.41
N TYR A 1051 20.63 13.56 -1.69
CA TYR A 1051 19.93 12.37 -2.20
C TYR A 1051 20.88 11.55 -3.09
N GLN A 1052 20.65 10.24 -3.18
CA GLN A 1052 21.39 9.38 -4.10
C GLN A 1052 20.94 9.69 -5.55
N LEU A 1053 21.78 10.40 -6.32
CA LEU A 1053 21.40 10.86 -7.67
C LEU A 1053 21.33 9.73 -8.71
N ASN A 1054 22.19 8.71 -8.59
CA ASN A 1054 22.16 7.50 -9.40
C ASN A 1054 22.07 6.26 -8.50
N PRO A 1055 21.20 5.28 -8.82
CA PRO A 1055 21.29 3.94 -8.23
C PRO A 1055 22.62 3.28 -8.64
N ARG A 1056 23.26 2.58 -7.71
CA ARG A 1056 24.31 1.60 -8.05
C ARG A 1056 23.66 0.26 -8.43
N GLU A 1057 24.44 -0.69 -8.94
CA GLU A 1057 23.97 -2.08 -9.07
C GLU A 1057 23.43 -2.60 -7.72
N ASN A 1058 22.39 -3.44 -7.78
CA ASN A 1058 21.61 -3.95 -6.65
C ASN A 1058 20.68 -2.96 -5.92
N TRP A 1059 20.57 -1.69 -6.35
CA TRP A 1059 19.83 -0.65 -5.61
C TRP A 1059 18.34 -0.95 -5.37
N GLY A 1060 18.00 -1.26 -4.12
CA GLY A 1060 16.65 -1.43 -3.61
C GLY A 1060 16.56 -2.52 -2.54
N PRO A 1061 15.34 -2.92 -2.13
CA PRO A 1061 15.14 -4.24 -1.54
C PRO A 1061 15.59 -5.31 -2.55
N LEU A 1062 16.34 -6.33 -2.12
CA LEU A 1062 16.88 -7.37 -3.01
C LEU A 1062 15.78 -8.13 -3.80
N SER A 1063 14.55 -8.18 -3.29
CA SER A 1063 13.35 -8.69 -3.98
C SER A 1063 12.82 -7.78 -5.10
N ARG A 1064 13.47 -6.64 -5.38
CA ARG A 1064 13.10 -5.65 -6.40
C ARG A 1064 14.28 -5.09 -7.20
N ALA A 1065 15.51 -5.50 -6.91
CA ALA A 1065 16.72 -4.99 -7.56
C ALA A 1065 16.93 -5.50 -9.02
N SER A 1066 16.05 -6.38 -9.51
CA SER A 1066 16.08 -6.93 -10.87
C SER A 1066 15.54 -5.91 -11.89
N GLY A 1067 16.42 -5.03 -12.37
CA GLY A 1067 16.07 -3.99 -13.34
C GLY A 1067 17.28 -3.26 -13.93
N SER A 1068 18.09 -3.95 -14.73
CA SER A 1068 19.05 -3.29 -15.62
C SER A 1068 18.30 -2.52 -16.72
N GLY A 1069 18.71 -1.27 -16.96
CA GLY A 1069 18.34 -0.49 -18.14
C GLY A 1069 19.27 -0.76 -19.32
#